data_AF-A0A0F5V8W9-F1
#
_entry.id   AF-A0A0F5V8W9-F1
#
_cell.length_a   1.000
_cell.length_b   1.000
_cell.length_c   1.000
_cell.angle_alpha   90.00
_cell.angle_beta   90.00
_cell.angle_gamma   90.00
#
_symmetry.space_group_name_H-M   'P 1'
#
loop_
_entity.id
_entity.type
_entity.pdbx_description
1 polymer ?
#
loop_
_entity_poly.entity_id
_entity_poly.type
_entity_poly.pdbx_seq_one_letter_code
_entity_poly.pdbx_strand_id
1 'polypeptide(L)'
;MRHKMFKFSTLAIVVASVTQAQAAVYDVVEVSGDGSGVDALQYYDKNNSDLASQVQFYGQGISPSTGTENCFETSCSSTSYKVFGESRFGSDGIDIRDEIPYQLDNFQQINDEWSLERHCSSAYGFNTCDTWAETRFFGVGYNSDNPEDGSGYGGLRREQFAWQDNYYANTLPLLDNGTDAFERVTTFANAAAGYDSGVTPSLGTLVDGGDHVSANGAISSYGTILIDDPEDTDVPPKQIEVNYALGVTSAAYFANNNRYARQFNKRGFVNLDATKVSLLPSAGNDLVKNMGQTLAWDAVEYPAGNLLVVGSAAFAPSNLNDNIKLPDDVPINRSDLNNCKTKASNPSELFGTDEKSWACQFTVFANEAAFWNVDGSSATSEAQLVAARASDRPALDPDDNNRSFQASARAVSLVDGKPVMVGYTTDSVDNDYYAVRAAIFKLKDGVSGIPTAESWTASYIPNLNIEQGNDRIYRYTIATDINDQNKVIGVAKRAKSTERSYAEMMYLYDATSNSFKWLDSSVSSIFFAGANGYPSAINTHDQIVGWVDAETVNQVNGRQRRQRAFTYLAGSDTVTDALPAKSAWMLDDLTNDDNVNGNANRFRIAQATGINDAGVISATALKCDAGYKSTSKNAECDGDERLVAVKLIPRVDAQVQPRTDDETSVSRKGGSIGLVTLSLMALLGFCRRK
;
A
#
# COMPACT_ATOMS: atom_id res chain seq x y z
N MET A 1 5.78 31.54 62.04
CA MET A 1 6.43 32.31 60.96
C MET A 1 5.83 31.88 59.63
N ARG A 2 5.69 32.83 58.71
CA ARG A 2 4.80 32.87 57.54
C ARG A 2 4.98 31.71 56.55
N HIS A 3 3.87 31.05 56.17
CA HIS A 3 3.69 30.53 54.82
C HIS A 3 2.67 31.41 54.10
N LYS A 4 3.14 32.10 53.05
CA LYS A 4 2.31 32.94 52.17
C LYS A 4 1.55 32.01 51.21
N MET A 5 0.24 31.96 51.33
CA MET A 5 -0.63 31.49 50.25
C MET A 5 -0.72 32.62 49.23
N PHE A 6 -0.18 32.40 48.03
CA PHE A 6 -0.41 33.27 46.88
C PHE A 6 -1.71 32.83 46.21
N LYS A 7 -2.69 33.73 46.17
CA LYS A 7 -3.92 33.61 45.38
C LYS A 7 -3.60 34.02 43.95
N PHE A 8 -3.89 33.15 42.98
CA PHE A 8 -4.08 33.58 41.59
C PHE A 8 -5.59 33.65 41.33
N SER A 9 -6.07 34.87 41.21
CA SER A 9 -7.30 35.24 40.50
C SER A 9 -6.89 35.64 39.07
N THR A 10 -7.86 35.87 38.18
CA THR A 10 -7.74 36.39 36.77
C THR A 10 -7.57 35.24 35.75
N LEU A 11 -8.39 35.02 34.72
CA LEU A 11 -9.58 35.68 34.16
C LEU A 11 -10.31 34.59 33.32
N ALA A 12 -11.61 34.37 33.51
CA ALA A 12 -12.39 33.56 32.57
C ALA A 12 -12.80 34.46 31.39
N ILE A 13 -12.21 34.23 30.21
CA ILE A 13 -12.67 34.84 28.96
C ILE A 13 -13.92 34.06 28.55
N VAL A 14 -15.10 34.67 28.72
CA VAL A 14 -16.34 34.15 28.16
C VAL A 14 -16.35 34.54 26.69
N VAL A 15 -16.02 33.59 25.81
CA VAL A 15 -16.30 33.71 24.37
C VAL A 15 -17.80 33.51 24.21
N ALA A 16 -18.52 34.58 23.89
CA ALA A 16 -19.91 34.50 23.47
C ALA A 16 -19.95 33.79 22.11
N SER A 17 -20.62 32.63 22.07
CA SER A 17 -20.83 31.83 20.86
C SER A 17 -21.73 32.58 19.87
N VAL A 18 -21.14 33.01 18.76
CA VAL A 18 -21.90 33.24 17.52
C VAL A 18 -21.89 31.91 16.80
N THR A 19 -22.95 31.12 16.93
CA THR A 19 -23.17 29.91 16.13
C THR A 19 -23.49 30.33 14.69
N GLN A 20 -22.47 30.71 13.92
CA GLN A 20 -22.50 30.40 12.49
C GLN A 20 -22.10 28.92 12.41
N ALA A 21 -22.90 28.09 11.75
CA ALA A 21 -22.44 26.75 11.38
C ALA A 21 -21.17 26.93 10.55
N GLN A 22 -20.01 26.64 11.11
CA GLN A 22 -18.74 26.77 10.40
C GLN A 22 -18.60 25.57 9.47
N ALA A 23 -18.45 25.85 8.18
CA ALA A 23 -18.23 24.82 7.18
C ALA A 23 -16.81 24.25 7.34
N ALA A 24 -16.70 22.94 7.56
CA ALA A 24 -15.44 22.22 7.48
C ALA A 24 -14.75 22.47 6.12
N VAL A 25 -13.45 22.23 6.02
CA VAL A 25 -12.71 22.40 4.75
C VAL A 25 -13.06 21.28 3.76
N TYR A 26 -13.32 20.08 4.25
CA TYR A 26 -13.74 18.94 3.45
C TYR A 26 -15.02 18.30 3.96
N ASP A 27 -15.90 17.92 3.03
CA ASP A 27 -16.97 16.96 3.30
C ASP A 27 -16.43 15.52 3.22
N VAL A 28 -16.83 14.68 4.18
CA VAL A 28 -16.49 13.26 4.19
C VAL A 28 -17.60 12.47 3.53
N VAL A 29 -17.30 11.83 2.40
CA VAL A 29 -18.21 10.94 1.68
C VAL A 29 -17.66 9.52 1.74
N GLU A 30 -18.41 8.59 2.31
CA GLU A 30 -18.06 7.17 2.33
C GLU A 30 -18.26 6.57 0.95
N VAL A 31 -17.29 5.78 0.49
CA VAL A 31 -17.45 4.91 -0.68
C VAL A 31 -17.90 3.56 -0.14
N SER A 32 -19.19 3.30 -0.26
CA SER A 32 -19.80 2.16 0.41
C SER A 32 -19.28 0.84 -0.17
N GLY A 33 -18.85 -0.06 0.71
CA GLY A 33 -18.60 -1.46 0.36
C GLY A 33 -19.89 -2.29 0.29
N ASP A 34 -21.03 -1.73 0.74
CA ASP A 34 -22.32 -2.41 0.73
C ASP A 34 -22.74 -2.66 -0.73
N GLY A 35 -23.05 -3.91 -1.07
CA GLY A 35 -23.41 -4.30 -2.43
C GLY A 35 -22.23 -4.62 -3.35
N SER A 36 -20.99 -4.50 -2.88
CA SER A 36 -19.80 -4.99 -3.61
C SER A 36 -19.82 -6.51 -3.85
N GLY A 37 -20.65 -7.24 -3.09
CA GLY A 37 -20.78 -8.70 -3.13
C GLY A 37 -19.64 -9.44 -2.44
N VAL A 38 -18.67 -8.73 -1.85
CA VAL A 38 -17.52 -9.32 -1.15
C VAL A 38 -17.98 -10.16 0.05
N ASP A 39 -18.89 -9.63 0.86
CA ASP A 39 -19.44 -10.29 2.05
C ASP A 39 -20.33 -11.50 1.73
N ALA A 40 -20.73 -11.68 0.47
CA ALA A 40 -21.47 -12.84 -0.01
C ALA A 40 -20.56 -13.98 -0.50
N LEU A 41 -19.27 -13.75 -0.68
CA LEU A 41 -18.33 -14.78 -1.14
C LEU A 41 -18.13 -15.87 -0.08
N GLN A 42 -17.81 -17.06 -0.57
CA GLN A 42 -17.36 -18.14 0.31
C GLN A 42 -16.00 -17.76 0.92
N TYR A 43 -15.89 -18.02 2.20
CA TYR A 43 -14.65 -17.91 2.96
C TYR A 43 -14.61 -19.13 3.88
N TYR A 44 -13.58 -19.98 3.73
CA TYR A 44 -13.41 -21.30 4.38
C TYR A 44 -14.12 -21.41 5.74
N ASP A 45 -14.77 -22.53 6.07
CA ASP A 45 -15.33 -22.86 7.41
C ASP A 45 -15.95 -21.70 8.24
N LYS A 46 -16.39 -20.62 7.58
CA LYS A 46 -16.96 -19.39 8.14
C LYS A 46 -18.32 -19.17 7.51
N ASN A 47 -19.27 -18.71 8.32
CA ASN A 47 -20.60 -18.38 7.84
C ASN A 47 -20.62 -16.92 7.37
N ASN A 48 -21.29 -16.65 6.25
CA ASN A 48 -21.37 -15.32 5.64
C ASN A 48 -21.90 -14.22 6.57
N SER A 49 -22.75 -14.57 7.56
CA SER A 49 -23.25 -13.61 8.54
C SER A 49 -22.14 -13.03 9.43
N ASP A 50 -21.12 -13.83 9.75
CA ASP A 50 -19.99 -13.37 10.56
C ASP A 50 -19.04 -12.54 9.67
N LEU A 51 -18.86 -12.94 8.40
CA LEU A 51 -18.00 -12.26 7.42
C LEU A 51 -18.39 -10.79 7.20
N ALA A 52 -19.67 -10.50 7.04
CA ALA A 52 -20.16 -9.13 6.80
C ALA A 52 -19.71 -8.13 7.90
N SER A 53 -19.48 -8.60 9.12
CA SER A 53 -18.98 -7.77 10.23
C SER A 53 -17.46 -7.62 10.27
N GLN A 54 -16.73 -8.46 9.55
CA GLN A 54 -15.26 -8.52 9.56
C GLN A 54 -14.61 -7.87 8.33
N VAL A 55 -15.36 -7.66 7.24
CA VAL A 55 -14.81 -7.05 6.02
C VAL A 55 -14.46 -5.59 6.29
N GLN A 56 -13.24 -5.23 5.97
CA GLN A 56 -12.74 -3.86 6.06
C GLN A 56 -12.53 -3.32 4.64
N PHE A 57 -12.85 -2.05 4.42
CA PHE A 57 -12.70 -1.40 3.12
C PHE A 57 -11.67 -0.27 3.22
N TYR A 58 -10.71 -0.27 2.30
CA TYR A 58 -9.60 0.68 2.28
C TYR A 58 -9.62 1.47 0.99
N GLY A 59 -9.52 2.79 1.09
CA GLY A 59 -9.24 3.66 -0.06
C GLY A 59 -7.75 3.64 -0.35
N GLN A 60 -7.35 3.29 -1.57
CA GLN A 60 -5.95 3.16 -1.98
C GLN A 60 -5.51 4.26 -2.96
N GLY A 61 -6.44 4.97 -3.57
CA GLY A 61 -6.15 6.15 -4.39
C GLY A 61 -7.38 6.66 -5.11
N ILE A 62 -7.18 7.66 -5.96
CA ILE A 62 -8.26 8.39 -6.64
C ILE A 62 -7.94 8.59 -8.11
N SER A 63 -8.96 8.60 -8.96
CA SER A 63 -8.83 8.92 -10.38
C SER A 63 -8.26 10.34 -10.59
N PRO A 64 -7.49 10.56 -11.66
CA PRO A 64 -7.05 11.90 -12.03
C PRO A 64 -8.26 12.82 -12.27
N SER A 65 -8.04 14.12 -12.12
CA SER A 65 -9.02 15.14 -12.53
C SER A 65 -8.76 15.57 -13.98
N THR A 66 -9.66 16.35 -14.57
CA THR A 66 -9.47 16.88 -15.94
C THR A 66 -8.40 17.98 -16.03
N GLY A 67 -7.69 18.29 -14.93
CA GLY A 67 -6.54 19.20 -14.87
C GLY A 67 -6.88 20.70 -14.79
N THR A 68 -8.15 21.08 -14.93
CA THR A 68 -8.60 22.48 -14.78
C THR A 68 -9.62 22.67 -13.65
N GLU A 69 -10.05 21.58 -13.05
CA GLU A 69 -11.00 21.58 -11.95
C GLU A 69 -10.31 22.00 -10.65
N ASN A 70 -11.00 22.82 -9.86
CA ASN A 70 -10.58 23.17 -8.51
C ASN A 70 -11.82 23.18 -7.59
N CYS A 71 -11.93 22.15 -6.74
CA CYS A 71 -13.09 21.99 -5.87
C CYS A 71 -13.14 23.00 -4.71
N PHE A 72 -12.05 23.74 -4.45
CA PHE A 72 -12.05 24.83 -3.48
C PHE A 72 -12.70 26.10 -4.03
N GLU A 73 -12.78 26.26 -5.34
CA GLU A 73 -13.37 27.43 -5.99
C GLU A 73 -14.79 27.17 -6.52
N THR A 74 -15.01 25.96 -7.05
CA THR A 74 -16.29 25.54 -7.61
C THR A 74 -16.73 24.23 -6.95
N SER A 75 -17.99 24.16 -6.52
CA SER A 75 -18.53 22.95 -5.90
C SER A 75 -18.43 21.75 -6.85
N CYS A 76 -17.80 20.69 -6.37
CA CYS A 76 -17.65 19.44 -7.09
C CYS A 76 -18.66 18.38 -6.63
N SER A 77 -19.03 17.46 -7.53
CA SER A 77 -19.81 16.27 -7.17
C SER A 77 -18.89 15.13 -6.71
N SER A 78 -19.26 14.43 -5.64
CA SER A 78 -18.56 13.25 -5.13
C SER A 78 -18.41 12.14 -6.17
N THR A 79 -19.39 12.01 -7.07
CA THR A 79 -19.48 10.97 -8.11
C THR A 79 -18.52 11.18 -9.28
N SER A 80 -17.86 12.34 -9.39
CA SER A 80 -16.97 12.67 -10.51
C SER A 80 -15.59 12.04 -10.37
N TYR A 81 -15.20 11.69 -9.14
CA TYR A 81 -13.87 11.19 -8.83
C TYR A 81 -13.98 9.79 -8.22
N LYS A 82 -13.54 8.80 -8.98
CA LYS A 82 -13.60 7.39 -8.58
C LYS A 82 -12.47 7.10 -7.62
N VAL A 83 -12.80 6.54 -6.47
CA VAL A 83 -11.82 5.95 -5.57
C VAL A 83 -11.59 4.50 -5.97
N PHE A 84 -10.33 4.07 -6.00
CA PHE A 84 -10.00 2.66 -6.05
C PHE A 84 -9.47 2.21 -4.70
N GLY A 85 -9.70 0.94 -4.39
CA GLY A 85 -9.49 0.41 -3.07
C GLY A 85 -9.41 -1.10 -3.05
N GLU A 86 -9.53 -1.64 -1.85
CA GLU A 86 -9.59 -3.09 -1.64
C GLU A 86 -10.43 -3.41 -0.39
N SER A 87 -11.01 -4.61 -0.39
CA SER A 87 -11.56 -5.22 0.81
C SER A 87 -10.54 -6.14 1.45
N ARG A 88 -10.52 -6.25 2.79
CA ARG A 88 -9.70 -7.24 3.51
C ARG A 88 -10.53 -8.06 4.50
N PHE A 89 -10.27 -9.36 4.55
CA PHE A 89 -10.85 -10.30 5.54
C PHE A 89 -9.87 -10.60 6.67
N GLY A 90 -9.65 -9.64 7.57
CA GLY A 90 -8.66 -9.80 8.64
C GLY A 90 -7.24 -9.52 8.14
N SER A 91 -6.25 -10.32 8.56
CA SER A 91 -4.84 -10.02 8.28
C SER A 91 -4.41 -10.51 6.91
N ASP A 92 -3.72 -9.68 6.12
CA ASP A 92 -3.14 -10.10 4.84
C ASP A 92 -1.94 -11.05 4.99
N GLY A 93 -1.35 -11.12 6.19
CA GLY A 93 -0.06 -11.77 6.39
C GLY A 93 1.08 -10.98 5.73
N ILE A 94 1.18 -11.04 4.40
CA ILE A 94 2.11 -10.26 3.58
C ILE A 94 1.28 -9.49 2.54
N ASP A 95 1.46 -8.17 2.48
CA ASP A 95 0.72 -7.35 1.51
C ASP A 95 1.07 -7.79 0.08
N ILE A 96 0.06 -7.92 -0.78
CA ILE A 96 0.28 -8.33 -2.17
C ILE A 96 1.15 -7.32 -2.93
N ARG A 97 1.18 -6.06 -2.49
CA ARG A 97 1.99 -4.99 -3.09
C ARG A 97 3.41 -4.92 -2.53
N ASP A 98 3.80 -5.77 -1.58
CA ASP A 98 5.19 -5.82 -1.11
C ASP A 98 6.10 -6.56 -2.10
N GLU A 99 7.12 -5.90 -2.68
CA GLU A 99 8.13 -6.59 -3.51
C GLU A 99 8.92 -7.62 -2.68
N ILE A 100 9.23 -7.24 -1.45
CA ILE A 100 9.81 -8.07 -0.38
C ILE A 100 8.91 -7.88 0.84
N PRO A 101 8.55 -8.95 1.56
CA PRO A 101 7.70 -8.84 2.73
C PRO A 101 8.18 -7.76 3.71
N TYR A 102 7.32 -6.77 3.99
CA TYR A 102 7.56 -5.65 4.90
C TYR A 102 8.75 -4.74 4.55
N GLN A 103 9.34 -4.89 3.37
CA GLN A 103 10.33 -3.98 2.76
C GLN A 103 11.49 -3.55 3.69
N LEU A 104 11.88 -4.44 4.63
CA LEU A 104 12.85 -4.08 5.67
C LEU A 104 14.29 -4.00 5.17
N ASP A 105 14.65 -4.94 4.30
CA ASP A 105 15.99 -5.23 3.81
C ASP A 105 15.87 -6.03 2.50
N ASN A 106 16.98 -6.26 1.81
CA ASN A 106 17.11 -7.17 0.67
C ASN A 106 16.99 -8.67 1.03
N PHE A 107 16.74 -8.96 2.31
CA PHE A 107 16.68 -10.29 2.89
C PHE A 107 15.25 -10.86 2.86
N GLN A 108 15.06 -11.99 2.17
CA GLN A 108 13.75 -12.64 2.08
C GLN A 108 13.66 -13.73 3.15
N GLN A 109 12.89 -13.53 4.22
CA GLN A 109 12.83 -14.48 5.34
C GLN A 109 11.49 -14.53 6.08
N ILE A 110 10.50 -13.75 5.66
CA ILE A 110 9.22 -13.71 6.36
C ILE A 110 8.36 -14.86 5.82
N ASN A 111 8.38 -15.98 6.52
CA ASN A 111 7.63 -17.20 6.19
C ASN A 111 7.19 -17.99 7.43
N ASP A 112 7.42 -17.48 8.62
CA ASP A 112 7.03 -18.10 9.88
C ASP A 112 6.70 -17.01 10.92
N GLU A 113 6.06 -17.41 12.01
CA GLU A 113 5.68 -16.51 13.11
C GLU A 113 6.90 -15.83 13.76
N TRP A 114 7.98 -16.59 14.00
CA TRP A 114 9.17 -16.08 14.67
C TRP A 114 9.89 -15.01 13.83
N SER A 115 9.91 -15.18 12.51
CA SER A 115 10.47 -14.23 11.55
C SER A 115 9.63 -12.94 11.51
N LEU A 116 8.31 -13.04 11.67
CA LEU A 116 7.42 -11.88 11.88
C LEU A 116 7.73 -11.19 13.23
N GLU A 117 7.87 -11.93 14.32
CA GLU A 117 8.18 -11.37 15.64
C GLU A 117 9.54 -10.65 15.63
N ARG A 118 10.55 -11.27 15.01
CA ARG A 118 11.89 -10.69 14.83
C ARG A 118 11.85 -9.45 13.94
N HIS A 119 11.04 -9.47 12.88
CA HIS A 119 10.80 -8.29 12.06
C HIS A 119 10.22 -7.17 12.92
N CYS A 120 9.15 -7.42 13.66
CA CYS A 120 8.54 -6.44 14.54
C CYS A 120 9.53 -5.89 15.57
N SER A 121 10.28 -6.76 16.23
CA SER A 121 11.25 -6.39 17.27
C SER A 121 12.37 -5.51 16.74
N SER A 122 12.83 -5.79 15.51
CA SER A 122 13.93 -5.03 14.90
C SER A 122 13.47 -3.76 14.18
N ALA A 123 12.32 -3.78 13.53
CA ALA A 123 11.81 -2.69 12.69
C ALA A 123 10.96 -1.69 13.47
N TYR A 124 10.22 -2.14 14.48
CA TYR A 124 9.27 -1.34 15.23
C TYR A 124 9.59 -1.29 16.73
N GLY A 125 10.07 -2.39 17.30
CA GLY A 125 10.50 -2.51 18.69
C GLY A 125 9.35 -2.58 19.71
N PHE A 126 8.14 -2.98 19.30
CA PHE A 126 7.01 -3.08 20.21
C PHE A 126 7.26 -4.12 21.32
N ASN A 127 6.63 -3.94 22.47
CA ASN A 127 6.62 -4.94 23.55
C ASN A 127 5.53 -6.01 23.36
N THR A 128 4.80 -5.94 22.24
CA THR A 128 3.70 -6.85 21.86
C THR A 128 3.98 -7.46 20.49
N CYS A 129 5.25 -7.70 20.18
CA CYS A 129 5.66 -8.23 18.89
C CYS A 129 5.26 -9.69 18.69
N ASP A 130 5.13 -10.43 19.79
CA ASP A 130 4.53 -11.76 19.86
C ASP A 130 3.08 -11.73 19.33
N THR A 131 2.20 -10.96 19.98
CA THR A 131 0.79 -10.85 19.55
C THR A 131 0.65 -10.26 18.15
N TRP A 132 1.53 -9.32 17.78
CA TRP A 132 1.57 -8.78 16.42
C TRP A 132 1.90 -9.86 15.39
N ALA A 133 2.88 -10.70 15.68
CA ALA A 133 3.30 -11.79 14.81
C ALA A 133 2.23 -12.88 14.70
N GLU A 134 1.67 -13.32 15.82
CA GLU A 134 0.57 -14.31 15.85
C GLU A 134 -0.63 -13.83 15.04
N THR A 135 -1.03 -12.55 15.19
CA THR A 135 -2.14 -11.96 14.41
C THR A 135 -1.82 -11.96 12.90
N ARG A 136 -0.56 -11.68 12.52
CA ARG A 136 -0.14 -11.69 11.12
C ARG A 136 -0.04 -13.10 10.55
N PHE A 137 0.35 -14.07 11.36
CA PHE A 137 0.56 -15.45 10.95
C PHE A 137 -0.73 -16.27 10.92
N PHE A 138 -1.49 -16.28 12.01
CA PHE A 138 -2.72 -17.07 12.18
C PHE A 138 -4.02 -16.34 11.78
N GLY A 139 -3.96 -15.01 11.65
CA GLY A 139 -5.10 -14.17 11.27
C GLY A 139 -5.73 -13.41 12.44
N VAL A 140 -6.60 -12.45 12.13
CA VAL A 140 -7.30 -11.64 13.14
C VAL A 140 -8.33 -12.51 13.86
N GLY A 141 -8.41 -12.39 15.19
CA GLY A 141 -9.38 -13.16 16.00
C GLY A 141 -9.04 -14.66 16.12
N TYR A 142 -7.79 -15.04 15.91
CA TYR A 142 -7.30 -16.40 16.19
C TYR A 142 -7.53 -16.77 17.67
N ASN A 143 -7.68 -18.06 17.91
CA ASN A 143 -7.79 -18.64 19.24
C ASN A 143 -6.40 -18.74 19.87
N SER A 144 -6.09 -17.90 20.84
CA SER A 144 -4.78 -17.91 21.52
C SER A 144 -4.47 -19.21 22.26
N ASP A 145 -5.49 -19.97 22.68
CA ASP A 145 -5.29 -21.25 23.36
C ASP A 145 -4.99 -22.40 22.39
N ASN A 146 -5.35 -22.23 21.11
CA ASN A 146 -5.06 -23.18 20.03
C ASN A 146 -4.95 -22.44 18.68
N PRO A 147 -3.85 -21.71 18.42
CA PRO A 147 -3.73 -20.82 17.25
C PRO A 147 -3.88 -21.52 15.89
N GLU A 148 -3.60 -22.82 15.86
CA GLU A 148 -3.66 -23.66 14.66
C GLU A 148 -5.07 -24.16 14.30
N ASP A 149 -6.10 -23.87 15.12
CA ASP A 149 -7.47 -24.37 14.91
C ASP A 149 -8.21 -23.76 13.70
N GLY A 150 -7.58 -22.80 13.00
CA GLY A 150 -8.15 -22.15 11.83
C GLY A 150 -9.24 -21.12 12.14
N SER A 151 -9.37 -20.67 13.39
CA SER A 151 -10.34 -19.66 13.81
C SER A 151 -10.02 -18.25 13.28
N GLY A 152 -8.76 -17.91 13.01
CA GLY A 152 -8.35 -16.56 12.58
C GLY A 152 -8.73 -16.21 11.14
N TYR A 153 -9.13 -14.95 10.91
CA TYR A 153 -9.43 -14.38 9.60
C TYR A 153 -8.16 -13.90 8.89
N GLY A 154 -7.92 -14.41 7.69
CA GLY A 154 -6.68 -14.19 6.94
C GLY A 154 -5.48 -14.92 7.56
N GLY A 155 -4.31 -14.31 7.47
CA GLY A 155 -3.06 -14.81 8.03
C GLY A 155 -2.16 -15.49 7.00
N LEU A 156 -0.85 -15.29 7.14
CA LEU A 156 0.16 -15.85 6.24
C LEU A 156 0.08 -17.38 6.15
N ARG A 157 -0.19 -18.06 7.26
CA ARG A 157 -0.25 -19.54 7.32
C ARG A 157 -1.28 -20.12 6.35
N ARG A 158 -2.40 -19.44 6.11
CA ARG A 158 -3.44 -19.91 5.17
C ARG A 158 -2.93 -20.02 3.75
N GLU A 159 -2.17 -19.02 3.32
CA GLU A 159 -1.59 -19.03 1.98
C GLU A 159 -0.53 -20.12 1.84
N GLN A 160 0.24 -20.38 2.91
CA GLN A 160 1.27 -21.41 2.94
C GLN A 160 0.70 -22.83 2.87
N PHE A 161 -0.41 -23.08 3.56
CA PHE A 161 -1.12 -24.36 3.59
C PHE A 161 -2.13 -24.55 2.46
N ALA A 162 -2.31 -23.53 1.61
CA ALA A 162 -3.22 -23.57 0.48
C ALA A 162 -3.03 -24.81 -0.41
N TRP A 163 -1.80 -25.32 -0.53
CA TRP A 163 -1.49 -26.54 -1.28
C TRP A 163 -2.34 -27.75 -0.86
N GLN A 164 -2.62 -27.88 0.43
CA GLN A 164 -3.40 -28.97 1.00
C GLN A 164 -4.88 -28.57 1.19
N ASP A 165 -5.11 -27.34 1.64
CA ASP A 165 -6.40 -26.94 2.20
C ASP A 165 -7.27 -26.08 1.27
N ASN A 166 -6.80 -25.83 0.04
CA ASN A 166 -7.35 -24.82 -0.85
C ASN A 166 -7.18 -23.39 -0.29
N TYR A 167 -7.52 -22.37 -1.07
CA TYR A 167 -7.38 -20.97 -0.67
C TYR A 167 -8.60 -20.15 -1.03
N TYR A 168 -8.86 -19.14 -0.20
CA TYR A 168 -9.91 -18.15 -0.37
C TYR A 168 -9.25 -16.78 -0.28
N ALA A 169 -9.56 -15.90 -1.22
CA ALA A 169 -8.96 -14.59 -1.31
C ALA A 169 -9.22 -13.79 -0.03
N ASN A 170 -8.14 -13.22 0.50
CA ASN A 170 -8.19 -12.35 1.67
C ASN A 170 -8.33 -10.88 1.31
N THR A 171 -7.74 -10.48 0.17
CA THR A 171 -7.84 -9.12 -0.36
C THR A 171 -8.43 -9.13 -1.77
N LEU A 172 -9.41 -8.27 -2.02
CA LEU A 172 -10.07 -8.16 -3.32
C LEU A 172 -10.01 -6.71 -3.83
N PRO A 173 -9.67 -6.50 -5.11
CA PRO A 173 -9.56 -5.17 -5.67
C PRO A 173 -10.96 -4.59 -5.93
N LEU A 174 -11.15 -3.33 -5.54
CA LEU A 174 -12.42 -2.63 -5.65
C LEU A 174 -12.25 -1.31 -6.40
N LEU A 175 -13.26 -0.95 -7.19
CA LEU A 175 -13.34 0.33 -7.88
C LEU A 175 -14.71 0.96 -7.65
N ASP A 176 -14.73 2.24 -7.35
CA ASP A 176 -15.96 3.03 -7.27
C ASP A 176 -16.67 3.05 -8.62
N ASN A 177 -17.93 2.65 -8.64
CA ASN A 177 -18.76 2.58 -9.84
C ASN A 177 -19.32 3.94 -10.29
N GLY A 178 -18.92 5.03 -9.64
CA GLY A 178 -19.40 6.38 -9.92
C GLY A 178 -20.68 6.75 -9.18
N THR A 179 -21.08 5.95 -8.18
CA THR A 179 -22.21 6.23 -7.30
C THR A 179 -21.82 6.23 -5.82
N ASP A 180 -20.54 6.46 -5.54
CA ASP A 180 -19.95 6.38 -4.19
C ASP A 180 -20.12 4.97 -3.59
N ALA A 181 -19.98 3.95 -4.43
CA ALA A 181 -20.12 2.54 -4.07
C ALA A 181 -19.10 1.67 -4.80
N PHE A 182 -18.51 0.70 -4.11
CA PHE A 182 -17.51 -0.19 -4.67
C PHE A 182 -18.13 -1.35 -5.44
N GLU A 183 -17.50 -1.67 -6.58
CA GLU A 183 -17.66 -2.93 -7.30
C GLU A 183 -16.35 -3.69 -7.35
N ARG A 184 -16.43 -5.02 -7.34
CA ARG A 184 -15.26 -5.88 -7.42
C ARG A 184 -14.68 -5.86 -8.83
N VAL A 185 -13.39 -5.59 -8.93
CA VAL A 185 -12.64 -5.70 -10.17
C VAL A 185 -12.17 -7.14 -10.36
N THR A 186 -12.38 -7.69 -11.56
CA THR A 186 -11.83 -9.01 -11.92
C THR A 186 -10.64 -8.82 -12.85
N THR A 187 -9.60 -9.64 -12.68
CA THR A 187 -8.38 -9.59 -13.50
C THR A 187 -8.36 -10.77 -14.48
N PHE A 188 -7.26 -10.93 -15.23
CA PHE A 188 -7.04 -12.12 -16.05
C PHE A 188 -6.96 -13.40 -15.19
N ALA A 189 -6.52 -13.28 -13.92
CA ALA A 189 -6.29 -14.41 -13.02
C ALA A 189 -7.58 -15.12 -12.56
N ASN A 190 -8.74 -14.47 -12.68
CA ASN A 190 -10.02 -15.07 -12.30
C ASN A 190 -10.59 -16.05 -13.35
N ALA A 191 -9.89 -16.28 -14.47
CA ALA A 191 -10.34 -17.19 -15.52
C ALA A 191 -9.19 -18.05 -16.03
N ALA A 192 -9.46 -19.33 -16.32
CA ALA A 192 -8.44 -20.26 -16.80
C ALA A 192 -7.79 -19.80 -18.12
N ALA A 193 -8.53 -19.05 -18.95
CA ALA A 193 -8.03 -18.47 -20.19
C ALA A 193 -6.97 -17.36 -20.00
N GLY A 194 -6.83 -16.81 -18.80
CA GLY A 194 -5.79 -15.84 -18.46
C GLY A 194 -4.41 -16.45 -18.19
N TYR A 195 -4.30 -17.78 -18.21
CA TYR A 195 -3.07 -18.50 -17.91
C TYR A 195 -2.46 -19.13 -19.18
N ASP A 196 -1.15 -19.39 -19.13
CA ASP A 196 -0.44 -20.03 -20.25
C ASP A 196 -1.01 -21.44 -20.52
N SER A 197 -1.49 -21.65 -21.75
CA SER A 197 -2.03 -22.93 -22.21
C SER A 197 -1.03 -24.10 -22.12
N GLY A 198 0.28 -23.82 -22.08
CA GLY A 198 1.33 -24.81 -21.84
C GLY A 198 1.53 -25.16 -20.36
N VAL A 199 1.01 -24.35 -19.43
CA VAL A 199 1.15 -24.53 -17.97
C VAL A 199 -0.14 -25.04 -17.33
N THR A 200 -1.30 -24.58 -17.80
CA THR A 200 -2.62 -24.95 -17.25
C THR A 200 -2.87 -26.46 -17.14
N PRO A 201 -2.45 -27.34 -18.08
CA PRO A 201 -2.63 -28.79 -17.92
C PRO A 201 -1.88 -29.36 -16.72
N SER A 202 -0.74 -28.77 -16.35
CA SER A 202 0.04 -29.17 -15.17
C SER A 202 -0.58 -28.66 -13.88
N LEU A 203 -1.21 -27.48 -13.89
CA LEU A 203 -1.87 -26.90 -12.73
C LEU A 203 -3.12 -27.69 -12.32
N GLY A 204 -4.00 -28.00 -13.28
CA GLY A 204 -5.24 -28.77 -13.06
C GLY A 204 -6.50 -27.98 -13.40
N THR A 205 -7.54 -28.13 -12.56
CA THR A 205 -8.83 -27.42 -12.72
C THR A 205 -8.86 -26.18 -11.84
N LEU A 206 -9.17 -25.01 -12.41
CA LEU A 206 -9.32 -23.77 -11.67
C LEU A 206 -10.37 -23.93 -10.55
N VAL A 207 -10.05 -23.51 -9.32
CA VAL A 207 -11.00 -23.59 -8.19
C VAL A 207 -12.00 -22.44 -8.19
N ASP A 208 -11.62 -21.28 -8.73
CA ASP A 208 -12.49 -20.11 -8.82
C ASP A 208 -13.77 -20.43 -9.61
N GLY A 209 -14.92 -20.07 -9.06
CA GLY A 209 -16.23 -20.29 -9.67
C GLY A 209 -17.39 -19.97 -8.72
N GLY A 210 -18.45 -19.37 -9.26
CA GLY A 210 -19.60 -18.92 -8.44
C GLY A 210 -19.14 -17.94 -7.35
N ASP A 211 -19.37 -18.31 -6.10
CA ASP A 211 -19.04 -17.51 -4.92
C ASP A 211 -17.64 -17.83 -4.34
N HIS A 212 -16.88 -18.75 -4.96
CA HIS A 212 -15.48 -19.05 -4.57
C HIS A 212 -14.51 -18.20 -5.39
N VAL A 213 -13.69 -17.40 -4.70
CA VAL A 213 -12.56 -16.67 -5.30
C VAL A 213 -11.28 -16.98 -4.51
N SER A 214 -10.20 -17.36 -5.20
CA SER A 214 -8.90 -17.67 -4.61
C SER A 214 -7.78 -16.72 -5.05
N ALA A 215 -8.00 -15.92 -6.10
CA ALA A 215 -7.06 -14.86 -6.47
C ALA A 215 -7.23 -13.63 -5.59
N ASN A 216 -6.16 -13.23 -4.90
CA ASN A 216 -6.05 -11.92 -4.27
C ASN A 216 -5.84 -10.83 -5.32
N GLY A 217 -6.18 -9.59 -4.99
CA GLY A 217 -5.79 -8.45 -5.82
C GLY A 217 -5.92 -7.10 -5.13
N ALA A 218 -5.16 -6.13 -5.66
CA ALA A 218 -5.20 -4.74 -5.25
C ALA A 218 -4.99 -3.83 -6.48
N ILE A 219 -5.69 -2.70 -6.52
CA ILE A 219 -5.51 -1.66 -7.55
C ILE A 219 -4.48 -0.66 -7.06
N SER A 220 -3.53 -0.30 -7.92
CA SER A 220 -2.50 0.71 -7.63
C SER A 220 -2.78 2.04 -8.34
N SER A 221 -3.41 2.00 -9.52
CA SER A 221 -3.74 3.20 -10.30
C SER A 221 -4.96 2.98 -11.19
N TYR A 222 -5.71 4.05 -11.43
CA TYR A 222 -6.87 4.10 -12.31
C TYR A 222 -6.92 5.43 -13.05
N GLY A 223 -7.19 5.40 -14.35
CA GLY A 223 -7.25 6.60 -15.18
C GLY A 223 -7.82 6.32 -16.55
N THR A 224 -7.58 7.24 -17.49
CA THR A 224 -7.96 7.09 -18.89
C THR A 224 -6.73 7.23 -19.79
N ILE A 225 -6.81 6.63 -20.97
CA ILE A 225 -5.82 6.76 -22.04
C ILE A 225 -6.55 6.92 -23.38
N LEU A 226 -5.95 7.67 -24.30
CA LEU A 226 -6.39 7.70 -25.70
C LEU A 226 -5.68 6.59 -26.48
N ILE A 227 -6.44 5.69 -27.11
CA ILE A 227 -5.90 4.69 -28.03
C ILE A 227 -6.55 4.82 -29.41
N ASP A 228 -5.88 4.30 -30.43
CA ASP A 228 -6.46 4.20 -31.78
C ASP A 228 -7.69 3.29 -31.74
N ASP A 229 -8.79 3.76 -32.34
CA ASP A 229 -10.02 2.98 -32.47
C ASP A 229 -9.75 1.73 -33.32
N PRO A 230 -9.82 0.52 -32.73
CA PRO A 230 -9.45 -0.71 -33.45
C PRO A 230 -10.43 -1.05 -34.58
N GLU A 231 -11.62 -0.43 -34.59
CA GLU A 231 -12.60 -0.59 -35.66
C GLU A 231 -12.46 0.48 -36.77
N ASP A 232 -11.66 1.54 -36.52
CA ASP A 232 -11.44 2.59 -37.50
C ASP A 232 -10.32 2.23 -38.49
N THR A 233 -10.59 2.51 -39.76
CA THR A 233 -9.67 2.25 -40.88
C THR A 233 -9.15 3.53 -41.52
N ASP A 234 -9.57 4.70 -41.01
CA ASP A 234 -9.06 6.00 -41.43
C ASP A 234 -7.56 6.14 -41.13
N VAL A 235 -6.90 7.06 -41.85
CA VAL A 235 -5.47 7.33 -41.68
C VAL A 235 -5.27 8.84 -41.48
N PRO A 236 -4.95 9.31 -40.26
CA PRO A 236 -4.78 8.51 -39.03
C PRO A 236 -6.12 7.98 -38.47
N PRO A 237 -6.10 6.86 -37.72
CA PRO A 237 -7.29 6.38 -37.02
C PRO A 237 -7.80 7.41 -36.03
N LYS A 238 -9.12 7.44 -35.83
CA LYS A 238 -9.76 8.15 -34.74
C LYS A 238 -9.27 7.58 -33.40
N GLN A 239 -9.05 8.45 -32.42
CA GLN A 239 -8.74 8.03 -31.05
C GLN A 239 -10.01 7.91 -30.20
N ILE A 240 -10.02 6.91 -29.33
CA ILE A 240 -11.05 6.69 -28.32
C ILE A 240 -10.44 6.74 -26.92
N GLU A 241 -11.20 7.26 -25.97
CA GLU A 241 -10.83 7.23 -24.56
C GLU A 241 -11.22 5.88 -23.95
N VAL A 242 -10.26 5.23 -23.28
CA VAL A 242 -10.40 3.93 -22.65
C VAL A 242 -10.01 4.06 -21.18
N ASN A 243 -10.79 3.46 -20.28
CA ASN A 243 -10.42 3.42 -18.87
C ASN A 243 -9.38 2.33 -18.65
N TYR A 244 -8.39 2.61 -17.81
CA TYR A 244 -7.50 1.59 -17.29
C TYR A 244 -7.64 1.45 -15.77
N ALA A 245 -7.59 0.20 -15.30
CA ALA A 245 -7.30 -0.12 -13.90
C ALA A 245 -6.08 -1.04 -13.86
N LEU A 246 -5.05 -0.68 -13.12
CA LEU A 246 -3.84 -1.48 -12.99
C LEU A 246 -3.50 -1.76 -11.54
N GLY A 247 -2.77 -2.85 -11.31
CA GLY A 247 -2.32 -3.21 -9.97
C GLY A 247 -1.70 -4.60 -9.93
N VAL A 248 -1.86 -5.29 -8.82
CA VAL A 248 -1.27 -6.60 -8.57
C VAL A 248 -2.36 -7.63 -8.26
N THR A 249 -2.23 -8.83 -8.80
CA THR A 249 -3.10 -9.96 -8.49
C THR A 249 -2.26 -11.21 -8.20
N SER A 250 -2.74 -12.10 -7.34
CA SER A 250 -2.15 -13.43 -7.20
C SER A 250 -2.74 -14.35 -8.26
N ALA A 251 -2.08 -15.46 -8.56
CA ALA A 251 -2.76 -16.49 -9.33
C ALA A 251 -3.87 -17.10 -8.46
N ALA A 252 -5.01 -17.39 -9.08
CA ALA A 252 -5.96 -18.34 -8.56
C ALA A 252 -5.32 -19.73 -8.42
N TYR A 253 -5.91 -20.54 -7.55
CA TYR A 253 -5.48 -21.90 -7.28
C TYR A 253 -6.15 -22.90 -8.23
N PHE A 254 -5.44 -23.98 -8.52
CA PHE A 254 -5.90 -25.06 -9.40
C PHE A 254 -5.80 -26.39 -8.67
N ALA A 255 -6.91 -27.13 -8.64
CA ALA A 255 -7.00 -28.45 -8.06
C ALA A 255 -6.49 -29.53 -9.01
N ASN A 256 -5.63 -30.41 -8.51
CA ASN A 256 -5.17 -31.62 -9.22
C ASN A 256 -4.76 -32.70 -8.22
N ASN A 257 -5.36 -33.90 -8.28
CA ASN A 257 -5.01 -35.05 -7.43
C ASN A 257 -4.75 -34.71 -5.95
N ASN A 258 -5.71 -34.05 -5.29
CA ASN A 258 -5.66 -33.66 -3.87
C ASN A 258 -4.58 -32.62 -3.51
N ARG A 259 -4.11 -31.81 -4.47
CA ARG A 259 -3.36 -30.59 -4.20
C ARG A 259 -3.97 -29.38 -4.88
N TYR A 260 -3.64 -28.19 -4.39
CA TYR A 260 -3.99 -26.91 -4.99
C TYR A 260 -2.73 -26.09 -5.29
N ALA A 261 -2.42 -25.86 -6.57
CA ALA A 261 -1.24 -25.09 -6.94
C ALA A 261 -1.63 -23.79 -7.65
N ARG A 262 -0.78 -22.78 -7.53
CA ARG A 262 -0.85 -21.54 -8.28
C ARG A 262 0.37 -21.40 -9.18
N GLN A 263 0.21 -20.68 -10.30
CA GLN A 263 1.31 -20.50 -11.25
C GLN A 263 2.39 -19.54 -10.72
N PHE A 264 1.96 -18.44 -10.10
CA PHE A 264 2.83 -17.37 -9.60
C PHE A 264 2.24 -16.82 -8.29
N ASN A 265 3.08 -16.23 -7.45
CA ASN A 265 2.60 -15.58 -6.24
C ASN A 265 1.96 -14.21 -6.56
N LYS A 266 2.63 -13.39 -7.38
CA LYS A 266 2.20 -12.02 -7.71
C LYS A 266 2.40 -11.73 -9.19
N ARG A 267 1.43 -11.07 -9.83
CA ARG A 267 1.49 -10.65 -11.23
C ARG A 267 0.82 -9.29 -11.36
N GLY A 268 1.51 -8.36 -12.02
CA GLY A 268 0.93 -7.09 -12.43
C GLY A 268 -0.18 -7.33 -13.46
N PHE A 269 -1.23 -6.53 -13.41
CA PHE A 269 -2.30 -6.57 -14.40
C PHE A 269 -2.64 -5.15 -14.88
N VAL A 270 -3.21 -5.07 -16.08
CA VAL A 270 -3.90 -3.88 -16.59
C VAL A 270 -5.22 -4.34 -17.19
N ASN A 271 -6.32 -3.79 -16.71
CA ASN A 271 -7.61 -3.89 -17.37
C ASN A 271 -7.80 -2.63 -18.20
N LEU A 272 -7.74 -2.73 -19.53
CA LEU A 272 -8.12 -1.69 -20.47
C LEU A 272 -9.57 -1.94 -20.89
N ASP A 273 -10.50 -1.30 -20.18
CA ASP A 273 -11.93 -1.65 -20.17
C ASP A 273 -12.14 -3.18 -20.05
N ALA A 274 -12.54 -3.85 -21.13
CA ALA A 274 -12.80 -5.29 -21.16
C ALA A 274 -11.52 -6.14 -21.38
N THR A 275 -10.45 -5.55 -21.91
CA THR A 275 -9.19 -6.24 -22.21
C THR A 275 -8.36 -6.39 -20.95
N LYS A 276 -8.13 -7.64 -20.53
CA LYS A 276 -7.38 -7.97 -19.32
C LYS A 276 -5.97 -8.43 -19.68
N VAL A 277 -4.98 -7.59 -19.39
CA VAL A 277 -3.58 -7.81 -19.74
C VAL A 277 -2.81 -8.32 -18.52
N SER A 278 -2.08 -9.42 -18.69
CA SER A 278 -1.11 -9.92 -17.70
C SER A 278 0.28 -9.33 -17.99
N LEU A 279 0.91 -8.75 -16.97
CA LEU A 279 2.25 -8.17 -17.07
C LEU A 279 3.32 -9.21 -16.73
N LEU A 280 3.87 -9.87 -17.74
CA LEU A 280 4.85 -10.94 -17.62
C LEU A 280 6.19 -10.43 -17.06
N PRO A 281 6.99 -11.29 -16.39
CA PRO A 281 8.30 -10.91 -15.87
C PRO A 281 9.31 -10.81 -17.03
N SER A 282 10.57 -10.45 -16.74
CA SER A 282 11.56 -10.35 -17.83
C SER A 282 11.88 -11.73 -18.40
N ALA A 283 12.03 -11.85 -19.72
CA ALA A 283 12.48 -13.11 -20.33
C ALA A 283 13.92 -13.51 -19.96
N GLY A 284 14.26 -14.76 -20.25
CA GLY A 284 15.64 -15.28 -20.23
C GLY A 284 15.92 -16.38 -19.21
N ASN A 285 15.06 -16.55 -18.19
CA ASN A 285 15.17 -17.64 -17.21
C ASN A 285 13.83 -18.39 -17.11
N ASP A 286 13.85 -19.72 -17.25
CA ASP A 286 12.63 -20.54 -17.28
C ASP A 286 11.83 -20.49 -15.97
N LEU A 287 12.51 -20.40 -14.81
CA LEU A 287 11.83 -20.33 -13.52
C LEU A 287 11.15 -18.97 -13.35
N VAL A 288 11.82 -17.90 -13.77
CA VAL A 288 11.25 -16.54 -13.82
C VAL A 288 10.08 -16.49 -14.80
N LYS A 289 10.21 -17.06 -15.99
CA LYS A 289 9.13 -17.12 -16.98
C LYS A 289 7.87 -17.78 -16.40
N ASN A 290 8.05 -18.91 -15.71
CA ASN A 290 6.93 -19.72 -15.24
C ASN A 290 6.33 -19.21 -13.91
N MET A 291 7.15 -18.70 -12.98
CA MET A 291 6.73 -18.37 -11.60
C MET A 291 7.14 -16.97 -11.13
N GLY A 292 7.94 -16.25 -11.92
CA GLY A 292 8.49 -14.95 -11.57
C GLY A 292 7.40 -13.92 -11.34
N GLN A 293 7.61 -13.09 -10.32
CA GLN A 293 6.65 -12.09 -9.88
C GLN A 293 6.79 -10.77 -10.64
N THR A 294 5.68 -10.04 -10.75
CA THR A 294 5.67 -8.65 -11.20
C THR A 294 4.67 -7.84 -10.37
N LEU A 295 4.97 -6.56 -10.20
CA LEU A 295 4.11 -5.60 -9.52
C LEU A 295 3.95 -4.38 -10.42
N ALA A 296 2.71 -3.92 -10.61
CA ALA A 296 2.39 -2.69 -11.32
C ALA A 296 1.99 -1.61 -10.31
N TRP A 297 2.61 -0.44 -10.43
CA TRP A 297 2.45 0.64 -9.46
C TRP A 297 1.72 1.83 -10.03
N ASP A 298 2.15 2.29 -11.21
CA ASP A 298 1.62 3.51 -11.80
C ASP A 298 1.80 3.50 -13.32
N ALA A 299 1.16 4.44 -14.02
CA ALA A 299 1.28 4.56 -15.46
C ALA A 299 1.08 5.98 -15.97
N VAL A 300 1.68 6.26 -17.12
CA VAL A 300 1.42 7.46 -17.93
C VAL A 300 1.20 7.05 -19.37
N GLU A 301 0.43 7.85 -20.12
CA GLU A 301 0.39 7.73 -21.57
C GLU A 301 1.73 8.23 -22.14
N TYR A 302 2.54 7.32 -22.70
CA TYR A 302 3.80 7.66 -23.34
C TYR A 302 4.33 6.55 -24.28
N PRO A 303 4.63 6.85 -25.55
CA PRO A 303 4.15 8.01 -26.30
C PRO A 303 2.61 7.98 -26.40
N ALA A 304 2.00 9.00 -27.00
CA ALA A 304 0.55 9.02 -27.24
C ALA A 304 0.06 7.70 -27.87
N GLY A 305 -1.05 7.14 -27.38
CA GLY A 305 -1.55 5.83 -27.81
C GLY A 305 -0.98 4.62 -27.07
N ASN A 306 -0.01 4.79 -26.16
CA ASN A 306 0.61 3.69 -25.42
C ASN A 306 0.62 3.96 -23.92
N LEU A 307 0.13 3.01 -23.13
CA LEU A 307 0.23 3.07 -21.68
C LEU A 307 1.60 2.53 -21.23
N LEU A 308 2.45 3.43 -20.75
CA LEU A 308 3.71 3.07 -20.11
C LEU A 308 3.44 2.76 -18.63
N VAL A 309 3.34 1.47 -18.32
CA VAL A 309 3.12 0.99 -16.94
C VAL A 309 4.47 0.76 -16.29
N VAL A 310 4.66 1.22 -15.06
CA VAL A 310 5.91 1.07 -14.31
C VAL A 310 5.73 0.22 -13.06
N GLY A 311 6.82 -0.40 -12.63
CA GLY A 311 6.78 -1.26 -11.46
C GLY A 311 8.05 -2.04 -11.17
N SER A 312 7.88 -3.29 -10.75
CA SER A 312 8.97 -4.21 -10.42
C SER A 312 8.76 -5.56 -11.12
N ALA A 313 9.83 -6.15 -11.63
CA ALA A 313 9.78 -7.45 -12.28
C ALA A 313 10.92 -8.37 -11.83
N ALA A 314 10.57 -9.63 -11.59
CA ALA A 314 11.54 -10.70 -11.39
C ALA A 314 12.40 -10.87 -12.66
N PHE A 315 13.71 -11.00 -12.46
CA PHE A 315 14.65 -11.26 -13.56
C PHE A 315 15.57 -12.47 -13.32
N ALA A 316 15.72 -12.90 -12.08
CA ALA A 316 16.48 -14.08 -11.71
C ALA A 316 15.92 -14.70 -10.43
N PRO A 317 16.06 -16.02 -10.22
CA PRO A 317 15.78 -16.61 -8.92
C PRO A 317 16.78 -16.11 -7.87
N SER A 318 16.30 -15.93 -6.64
CA SER A 318 17.14 -15.68 -5.47
C SER A 318 17.90 -16.96 -5.06
N ASN A 319 18.61 -16.93 -3.93
CA ASN A 319 19.16 -18.16 -3.34
C ASN A 319 18.00 -19.03 -2.81
N LEU A 320 17.85 -20.19 -3.44
CA LEU A 320 16.82 -21.19 -3.14
C LEU A 320 17.35 -22.36 -2.31
N ASN A 321 18.66 -22.40 -2.03
CA ASN A 321 19.28 -23.44 -1.22
C ASN A 321 19.43 -22.99 0.25
N ASP A 322 18.35 -22.43 0.82
CA ASP A 322 18.30 -21.99 2.20
C ASP A 322 16.92 -22.31 2.81
N ASN A 323 16.91 -22.81 4.05
CA ASN A 323 15.68 -23.12 4.77
C ASN A 323 14.98 -21.84 5.24
N ILE A 324 15.69 -20.72 5.40
CA ILE A 324 15.09 -19.44 5.80
C ILE A 324 14.11 -18.88 4.77
N LYS A 325 13.97 -19.50 3.60
CA LYS A 325 12.99 -19.16 2.56
C LYS A 325 11.71 -20.01 2.63
N LEU A 326 11.67 -21.03 3.48
CA LEU A 326 10.55 -21.95 3.63
C LEU A 326 9.85 -21.76 4.98
N PRO A 327 8.53 -22.01 5.07
CA PRO A 327 7.85 -22.08 6.36
C PRO A 327 8.37 -23.25 7.22
N ASP A 328 8.32 -23.10 8.54
CA ASP A 328 8.79 -24.13 9.48
C ASP A 328 7.85 -25.34 9.58
N ASP A 329 6.54 -25.13 9.39
CA ASP A 329 5.51 -26.15 9.67
C ASP A 329 5.10 -26.98 8.45
N VAL A 330 5.87 -26.94 7.37
CA VAL A 330 5.57 -27.68 6.13
C VAL A 330 6.60 -28.79 5.87
N PRO A 331 6.18 -29.96 5.34
CA PRO A 331 7.03 -31.13 5.09
C PRO A 331 7.95 -30.99 3.85
N ILE A 332 8.61 -29.83 3.70
CA ILE A 332 9.53 -29.52 2.60
C ILE A 332 10.85 -28.95 3.16
N ASN A 333 11.92 -28.99 2.37
CA ASN A 333 13.22 -28.49 2.79
C ASN A 333 13.96 -27.74 1.67
N ARG A 334 15.07 -27.08 2.00
CA ARG A 334 15.89 -26.32 1.03
C ARG A 334 16.31 -27.09 -0.23
N SER A 335 16.48 -28.42 -0.16
CA SER A 335 16.83 -29.23 -1.31
C SER A 335 15.68 -29.26 -2.31
N ASP A 336 14.45 -29.43 -1.81
CA ASP A 336 13.23 -29.43 -2.62
C ASP A 336 13.03 -28.05 -3.28
N LEU A 337 13.22 -26.97 -2.53
CA LEU A 337 13.16 -25.60 -3.07
C LEU A 337 14.24 -25.34 -4.12
N ASN A 338 15.48 -25.77 -3.86
CA ASN A 338 16.58 -25.60 -4.82
C ASN A 338 16.37 -26.42 -6.10
N ASN A 339 15.70 -27.58 -6.02
CA ASN A 339 15.35 -28.42 -7.17
C ASN A 339 14.33 -27.74 -8.10
N CYS A 340 13.63 -26.69 -7.69
CA CYS A 340 12.76 -25.93 -8.59
C CYS A 340 13.54 -25.31 -9.77
N LYS A 341 14.84 -25.05 -9.60
CA LYS A 341 15.72 -24.57 -10.69
C LYS A 341 15.90 -25.60 -11.80
N THR A 342 15.94 -26.89 -11.46
CA THR A 342 16.12 -27.97 -12.45
C THR A 342 14.80 -28.35 -13.11
N LYS A 343 13.68 -28.23 -12.38
CA LYS A 343 12.32 -28.42 -12.88
C LYS A 343 11.80 -27.26 -13.75
N ALA A 344 12.52 -26.14 -13.78
CA ALA A 344 12.06 -24.87 -14.31
C ALA A 344 11.54 -24.90 -15.76
N SER A 345 12.15 -25.72 -16.62
CA SER A 345 11.77 -25.85 -18.03
C SER A 345 10.59 -26.80 -18.30
N ASN A 346 10.14 -27.55 -17.29
CA ASN A 346 9.05 -28.50 -17.39
C ASN A 346 7.92 -28.17 -16.40
N PRO A 347 6.85 -27.48 -16.85
CA PRO A 347 5.70 -27.15 -16.01
C PRO A 347 5.08 -28.35 -15.27
N SER A 348 5.15 -29.56 -15.86
CA SER A 348 4.59 -30.77 -15.23
C SER A 348 5.40 -31.25 -14.03
N GLU A 349 6.68 -30.92 -13.96
CA GLU A 349 7.52 -31.18 -12.78
C GLU A 349 7.42 -30.02 -11.78
N LEU A 350 7.41 -28.78 -12.28
CA LEU A 350 7.36 -27.57 -11.46
C LEU A 350 6.05 -27.46 -10.66
N PHE A 351 4.93 -27.77 -11.31
CA PHE A 351 3.59 -27.80 -10.72
C PHE A 351 3.05 -29.22 -10.58
N GLY A 352 3.92 -30.24 -10.53
CA GLY A 352 3.51 -31.64 -10.45
C GLY A 352 2.74 -31.98 -9.17
N THR A 353 2.30 -33.23 -9.05
CA THR A 353 1.61 -33.76 -7.85
C THR A 353 2.57 -34.35 -6.81
N ASP A 354 3.87 -34.25 -7.06
CA ASP A 354 4.90 -34.57 -6.08
C ASP A 354 4.81 -33.56 -4.92
N GLU A 355 4.78 -34.03 -3.68
CA GLU A 355 4.77 -33.19 -2.48
C GLU A 355 5.94 -32.19 -2.49
N LYS A 356 7.07 -32.55 -3.12
CA LYS A 356 8.23 -31.66 -3.27
C LYS A 356 7.99 -30.48 -4.21
N SER A 357 7.00 -30.54 -5.08
CA SER A 357 6.61 -29.41 -5.94
C SER A 357 5.85 -28.33 -5.14
N TRP A 358 5.38 -28.64 -3.94
CA TRP A 358 4.91 -27.63 -2.98
C TRP A 358 6.02 -26.62 -2.65
N ALA A 359 7.28 -27.07 -2.54
CA ALA A 359 8.40 -26.18 -2.29
C ALA A 359 8.52 -25.06 -3.34
N CYS A 360 8.16 -25.34 -4.59
CA CYS A 360 8.23 -24.34 -5.65
C CYS A 360 7.20 -23.21 -5.48
N GLN A 361 6.14 -23.40 -4.71
CA GLN A 361 5.16 -22.34 -4.39
C GLN A 361 5.76 -21.22 -3.50
N PHE A 362 6.94 -21.46 -2.93
CA PHE A 362 7.71 -20.53 -2.10
C PHE A 362 8.94 -19.95 -2.80
N THR A 363 9.05 -20.11 -4.14
CA THR A 363 10.17 -19.52 -4.89
C THR A 363 10.19 -18.00 -4.74
N VAL A 364 11.37 -17.48 -4.44
CA VAL A 364 11.64 -16.05 -4.30
C VAL A 364 12.63 -15.57 -5.36
N PHE A 365 12.54 -14.30 -5.74
CA PHE A 365 13.23 -13.76 -6.91
C PHE A 365 14.02 -12.50 -6.57
N ALA A 366 15.09 -12.26 -7.31
CA ALA A 366 15.68 -10.94 -7.46
C ALA A 366 14.80 -10.12 -8.41
N ASN A 367 14.47 -8.89 -8.02
CA ASN A 367 13.55 -8.02 -8.76
C ASN A 367 14.25 -6.73 -9.18
N GLU A 368 13.95 -6.26 -10.38
CA GLU A 368 14.47 -5.02 -10.94
C GLU A 368 13.33 -4.04 -11.20
N ALA A 369 13.62 -2.73 -11.19
CA ALA A 369 12.68 -1.73 -11.66
C ALA A 369 12.37 -1.99 -13.14
N ALA A 370 11.10 -2.08 -13.48
CA ALA A 370 10.65 -2.52 -14.79
C ALA A 370 9.52 -1.64 -15.32
N PHE A 371 9.29 -1.71 -16.62
CA PHE A 371 8.15 -1.12 -17.27
C PHE A 371 7.55 -2.07 -18.32
N TRP A 372 6.30 -1.82 -18.68
CA TRP A 372 5.56 -2.52 -19.73
C TRP A 372 4.93 -1.49 -20.65
N ASN A 373 4.90 -1.81 -21.94
CA ASN A 373 4.15 -1.06 -22.93
C ASN A 373 2.84 -1.80 -23.17
N VAL A 374 1.71 -1.11 -23.00
CA VAL A 374 0.38 -1.71 -23.09
C VAL A 374 -0.49 -0.84 -23.99
N ASP A 375 -0.98 -1.43 -25.07
CA ASP A 375 -1.82 -0.79 -26.10
C ASP A 375 -3.18 -1.49 -26.27
N GLY A 376 -3.45 -2.54 -25.47
CA GLY A 376 -4.68 -3.33 -25.54
C GLY A 376 -4.73 -4.34 -26.69
N SER A 377 -3.68 -4.45 -27.52
CA SER A 377 -3.64 -5.39 -28.65
C SER A 377 -3.36 -6.85 -28.26
N SER A 378 -2.85 -7.07 -27.05
CA SER A 378 -2.41 -8.37 -26.53
C SER A 378 -2.89 -8.60 -25.11
N ALA A 379 -3.23 -9.86 -24.78
CA ALA A 379 -3.56 -10.28 -23.43
C ALA A 379 -2.33 -10.35 -22.48
N THR A 380 -1.12 -10.15 -23.01
CA THR A 380 0.12 -10.14 -22.23
C THR A 380 1.08 -9.06 -22.71
N SER A 381 1.81 -8.46 -21.77
CA SER A 381 2.96 -7.58 -22.06
C SER A 381 4.18 -8.04 -21.25
N GLU A 382 5.36 -8.03 -21.86
CA GLU A 382 6.60 -8.52 -21.23
C GLU A 382 7.41 -7.38 -20.62
N ALA A 383 7.92 -7.59 -19.40
CA ALA A 383 8.70 -6.59 -18.68
C ALA A 383 9.98 -6.19 -19.43
N GLN A 384 10.17 -4.89 -19.55
CA GLN A 384 11.42 -4.26 -19.95
C GLN A 384 12.12 -3.73 -18.69
N LEU A 385 13.37 -4.13 -18.47
CA LEU A 385 14.13 -3.62 -17.32
C LEU A 385 14.52 -2.16 -17.55
N VAL A 386 14.33 -1.31 -16.54
CA VAL A 386 14.48 0.16 -16.67
C VAL A 386 15.92 0.54 -16.98
N ALA A 387 16.88 0.06 -16.19
CA ALA A 387 18.30 0.38 -16.34
C ALA A 387 19.16 -0.88 -16.44
N ALA A 388 20.29 -0.75 -17.15
CA ALA A 388 21.32 -1.79 -17.14
C ALA A 388 21.87 -1.94 -15.71
N ARG A 389 21.87 -3.17 -15.19
CA ARG A 389 22.48 -3.43 -13.89
C ARG A 389 23.98 -3.17 -13.95
N ALA A 390 24.49 -2.51 -12.92
CA ALA A 390 25.92 -2.39 -12.74
C ALA A 390 26.51 -3.80 -12.47
N SER A 391 27.67 -4.10 -13.07
CA SER A 391 28.27 -5.45 -13.02
C SER A 391 28.69 -5.89 -11.62
N ASP A 392 28.88 -4.93 -10.71
CA ASP A 392 29.15 -5.12 -9.29
C ASP A 392 27.89 -5.41 -8.46
N ARG A 393 26.71 -5.44 -9.10
CA ARG A 393 25.43 -5.74 -8.44
C ARG A 393 24.70 -6.92 -9.09
N PRO A 394 25.26 -8.15 -8.98
CA PRO A 394 24.58 -9.35 -9.44
C PRO A 394 23.24 -9.60 -8.72
N ALA A 395 22.50 -10.60 -9.19
CA ALA A 395 21.19 -10.96 -8.63
C ALA A 395 21.24 -11.33 -7.14
N LEU A 396 22.35 -11.93 -6.71
CA LEU A 396 22.62 -12.29 -5.32
C LEU A 396 23.73 -11.39 -4.80
N ASP A 397 23.59 -10.94 -3.58
CA ASP A 397 24.66 -10.22 -2.89
C ASP A 397 25.93 -11.09 -2.85
N PRO A 398 27.09 -10.58 -3.34
CA PRO A 398 28.36 -11.29 -3.31
C PRO A 398 28.81 -11.72 -1.92
N ASP A 399 28.43 -10.97 -0.88
CA ASP A 399 28.92 -11.14 0.48
C ASP A 399 27.94 -11.95 1.35
N ASP A 400 26.63 -11.83 1.12
CA ASP A 400 25.58 -12.65 1.75
C ASP A 400 24.47 -13.03 0.77
N ASN A 401 24.60 -14.19 0.13
CA ASN A 401 23.67 -14.66 -0.90
C ASN A 401 22.21 -14.87 -0.43
N ASN A 402 21.91 -14.71 0.86
CA ASN A 402 20.53 -14.65 1.35
C ASN A 402 19.83 -13.33 1.04
N ARG A 403 20.62 -12.29 0.72
CA ARG A 403 20.15 -11.06 0.08
C ARG A 403 20.17 -11.22 -1.43
N SER A 404 19.14 -10.65 -2.05
CA SER A 404 19.03 -10.56 -3.51
C SER A 404 18.82 -9.12 -3.93
N PHE A 405 19.12 -8.81 -5.18
CA PHE A 405 18.87 -7.50 -5.76
C PHE A 405 17.37 -7.19 -5.81
N GLN A 406 16.99 -5.99 -5.40
CA GLN A 406 15.61 -5.55 -5.27
C GLN A 406 15.48 -4.08 -5.70
N ALA A 407 14.61 -3.84 -6.67
CA ALA A 407 14.30 -2.51 -7.18
C ALA A 407 12.85 -2.42 -7.68
N SER A 408 12.30 -1.21 -7.68
CA SER A 408 10.93 -0.94 -8.09
C SER A 408 10.79 0.52 -8.54
N ALA A 409 10.08 0.76 -9.63
CA ALA A 409 9.55 2.07 -10.01
C ALA A 409 8.12 2.19 -9.46
N ARG A 410 7.91 3.04 -8.45
CA ARG A 410 6.65 3.16 -7.68
C ARG A 410 5.70 4.24 -8.17
N ALA A 411 6.22 5.24 -8.87
CA ALA A 411 5.42 6.30 -9.47
C ALA A 411 6.09 6.81 -10.73
N VAL A 412 5.29 7.35 -11.64
CA VAL A 412 5.76 7.95 -12.88
C VAL A 412 4.97 9.20 -13.21
N SER A 413 5.66 10.26 -13.62
CA SER A 413 5.02 11.48 -14.09
C SER A 413 5.71 12.01 -15.35
N LEU A 414 4.98 12.79 -16.16
CA LEU A 414 5.54 13.45 -17.33
C LEU A 414 6.15 14.80 -16.90
N VAL A 415 7.47 14.82 -16.74
CA VAL A 415 8.24 16.05 -16.50
C VAL A 415 8.72 16.59 -17.84
N ASP A 416 8.32 17.82 -18.19
CA ASP A 416 8.61 18.44 -19.49
C ASP A 416 8.22 17.53 -20.68
N GLY A 417 7.10 16.81 -20.54
CA GLY A 417 6.57 15.88 -21.55
C GLY A 417 7.33 14.57 -21.68
N LYS A 418 8.27 14.27 -20.78
CA LYS A 418 9.00 12.99 -20.74
C LYS A 418 8.73 12.26 -19.43
N PRO A 419 8.56 10.92 -19.47
CA PRO A 419 8.34 10.16 -18.25
C PRO A 419 9.60 10.20 -17.38
N VAL A 420 9.39 10.42 -16.08
CA VAL A 420 10.37 10.30 -15.01
C VAL A 420 9.77 9.37 -13.98
N MET A 421 10.48 8.30 -13.64
CA MET A 421 10.04 7.35 -12.62
C MET A 421 10.80 7.56 -11.33
N VAL A 422 10.15 7.26 -10.22
CA VAL A 422 10.79 7.25 -8.90
C VAL A 422 10.47 5.96 -8.17
N GLY A 423 11.33 5.57 -7.25
CA GLY A 423 11.12 4.42 -6.39
C GLY A 423 12.39 4.10 -5.63
N TYR A 424 12.95 2.92 -5.86
CA TYR A 424 14.22 2.52 -5.26
C TYR A 424 14.97 1.50 -6.10
N THR A 425 16.26 1.37 -5.80
CA THR A 425 17.10 0.28 -6.29
C THR A 425 18.05 -0.19 -5.19
N THR A 426 18.78 -1.27 -5.42
CA THR A 426 19.72 -1.81 -4.45
C THR A 426 21.06 -1.10 -4.51
N ASP A 427 21.53 -0.64 -3.36
CA ASP A 427 22.88 -0.14 -3.11
C ASP A 427 23.76 -1.26 -2.55
N SER A 428 24.98 -1.38 -3.07
CA SER A 428 26.02 -2.22 -2.45
C SER A 428 26.76 -1.33 -1.46
N VAL A 429 26.42 -1.47 -0.18
CA VAL A 429 26.92 -0.61 0.89
C VAL A 429 28.31 -1.10 1.29
N ASP A 430 29.33 -0.27 1.06
CA ASP A 430 30.74 -0.51 1.38
C ASP A 430 31.34 -1.84 0.87
N ASN A 431 30.68 -2.48 -0.11
CA ASN A 431 30.94 -3.86 -0.55
C ASN A 431 30.85 -4.88 0.62
N ASP A 432 29.82 -4.74 1.45
CA ASP A 432 29.54 -5.62 2.59
C ASP A 432 28.11 -6.20 2.53
N TYR A 433 27.11 -5.37 2.18
CA TYR A 433 25.75 -5.85 2.06
C TYR A 433 24.88 -5.01 1.12
N TYR A 434 23.83 -5.63 0.61
CA TYR A 434 22.77 -4.97 -0.15
C TYR A 434 21.76 -4.26 0.75
N ALA A 435 21.41 -3.02 0.38
CA ALA A 435 20.34 -2.26 1.00
C ALA A 435 19.49 -1.51 -0.04
N VAL A 436 18.21 -1.36 0.26
CA VAL A 436 17.27 -0.61 -0.58
C VAL A 436 17.48 0.90 -0.42
N ARG A 437 17.69 1.61 -1.53
CA ARG A 437 17.90 3.06 -1.56
C ARG A 437 17.07 3.77 -2.62
N ALA A 438 16.51 4.92 -2.23
CA ALA A 438 15.63 5.72 -3.06
C ALA A 438 16.33 6.20 -4.34
N ALA A 439 15.63 6.10 -5.47
CA ALA A 439 16.20 6.38 -6.78
C ALA A 439 15.21 7.08 -7.72
N ILE A 440 15.76 7.84 -8.66
CA ILE A 440 15.06 8.45 -9.79
C ILE A 440 15.60 7.81 -11.07
N PHE A 441 14.69 7.46 -11.98
CA PHE A 441 14.97 6.91 -13.29
C PHE A 441 14.57 7.91 -14.37
N LYS A 442 15.51 8.33 -15.22
CA LYS A 442 15.27 9.29 -16.31
C LYS A 442 15.62 8.69 -17.66
N LEU A 443 14.80 8.97 -18.68
CA LEU A 443 15.09 8.57 -20.05
C LEU A 443 16.46 9.12 -20.46
N LYS A 444 17.25 8.28 -21.13
CA LYS A 444 18.52 8.71 -21.74
C LYS A 444 18.26 9.75 -22.82
N ASP A 445 19.22 10.66 -23.00
CA ASP A 445 19.17 11.64 -24.07
C ASP A 445 19.07 10.96 -25.45
N GLY A 446 18.22 11.50 -26.33
CA GLY A 446 18.00 10.99 -27.68
C GLY A 446 17.01 9.82 -27.80
N VAL A 447 16.51 9.26 -26.69
CA VAL A 447 15.41 8.29 -26.75
C VAL A 447 14.12 9.00 -27.15
N SER A 448 13.48 8.52 -28.21
CA SER A 448 12.20 9.02 -28.74
C SER A 448 11.29 7.84 -29.11
N GLY A 449 9.97 8.04 -29.05
CA GLY A 449 9.00 6.98 -29.26
C GLY A 449 8.86 6.03 -28.06
N ILE A 450 8.42 4.80 -28.32
CA ILE A 450 8.20 3.76 -27.31
C ILE A 450 9.55 3.36 -26.69
N PRO A 451 9.76 3.50 -25.37
CA PRO A 451 10.98 3.08 -24.71
C PRO A 451 11.20 1.56 -24.80
N THR A 452 12.46 1.14 -24.87
CA THR A 452 12.89 -0.27 -24.81
C THR A 452 13.73 -0.53 -23.55
N ALA A 453 14.00 -1.80 -23.23
CA ALA A 453 14.88 -2.16 -22.11
C ALA A 453 16.16 -1.29 -22.06
N GLU A 454 16.56 -0.92 -20.85
CA GLU A 454 17.75 -0.13 -20.56
C GLU A 454 17.77 1.29 -21.16
N SER A 455 16.63 1.83 -21.59
CA SER A 455 16.51 3.22 -22.11
C SER A 455 16.69 4.31 -21.04
N TRP A 456 16.94 3.93 -19.78
CA TRP A 456 16.93 4.84 -18.64
C TRP A 456 18.28 4.89 -17.93
N THR A 457 18.51 6.01 -17.25
CA THR A 457 19.57 6.17 -16.25
C THR A 457 18.96 6.14 -14.86
N ALA A 458 19.58 5.40 -13.94
CA ALA A 458 19.19 5.36 -12.54
C ALA A 458 20.16 6.23 -11.72
N SER A 459 19.62 7.03 -10.80
CA SER A 459 20.41 7.87 -9.91
C SER A 459 19.80 7.87 -8.51
N TYR A 460 20.64 7.86 -7.48
CA TYR A 460 20.16 7.95 -6.11
C TYR A 460 19.70 9.36 -5.76
N ILE A 461 18.64 9.45 -4.98
CA ILE A 461 18.23 10.70 -4.35
C ILE A 461 19.32 11.12 -3.33
N PRO A 462 19.76 12.38 -3.32
CA PRO A 462 20.81 12.85 -2.42
C PRO A 462 20.38 12.82 -0.95
N ASN A 463 21.34 12.81 -0.03
CA ASN A 463 21.14 12.82 1.43
C ASN A 463 20.47 11.55 2.03
N LEU A 464 20.29 10.51 1.22
CA LEU A 464 19.67 9.24 1.62
C LEU A 464 20.65 8.06 1.62
N ASN A 465 21.93 8.33 1.87
CA ASN A 465 22.95 7.28 2.06
C ASN A 465 22.59 6.40 3.26
N ILE A 466 22.67 5.08 3.09
CA ILE A 466 22.34 4.09 4.13
C ILE A 466 23.26 4.24 5.34
N GLU A 467 24.55 4.53 5.10
CA GLU A 467 25.55 4.76 6.13
C GLU A 467 26.13 6.17 6.09
N GLN A 468 26.61 6.61 7.24
CA GLN A 468 27.44 7.81 7.41
C GLN A 468 28.70 7.43 8.17
N GLY A 469 29.85 7.37 7.50
CA GLY A 469 31.02 6.68 8.05
C GLY A 469 30.72 5.19 8.15
N ASN A 470 31.02 4.56 9.30
CA ASN A 470 30.72 3.14 9.55
C ASN A 470 29.39 2.94 10.30
N ASP A 471 28.58 3.98 10.42
CA ASP A 471 27.32 3.94 11.15
C ASP A 471 26.16 3.80 10.17
N ARG A 472 25.44 2.67 10.26
CA ARG A 472 24.15 2.50 9.59
C ARG A 472 23.13 3.48 10.16
N ILE A 473 22.66 4.40 9.30
CA ILE A 473 21.69 5.44 9.63
C ILE A 473 20.29 5.00 9.25
N TYR A 474 20.14 4.44 8.06
CA TYR A 474 18.85 3.98 7.54
C TYR A 474 18.83 2.46 7.32
N ARG A 475 17.66 1.85 7.51
CA ARG A 475 17.43 0.46 7.11
C ARG A 475 17.19 0.39 5.60
N TYR A 476 16.31 1.26 5.13
CA TYR A 476 15.98 1.47 3.73
C TYR A 476 15.60 2.93 3.49
N THR A 477 15.67 3.37 2.24
CA THR A 477 15.06 4.61 1.77
C THR A 477 14.31 4.35 0.46
N ILE A 478 13.16 4.97 0.27
CA ILE A 478 12.32 4.81 -0.92
C ILE A 478 11.72 6.15 -1.34
N ALA A 479 11.47 6.33 -2.63
CA ALA A 479 10.55 7.33 -3.14
C ALA A 479 9.16 6.71 -3.32
N THR A 480 8.12 7.45 -2.98
CA THR A 480 6.73 6.97 -2.99
C THR A 480 5.93 7.57 -4.14
N ASP A 481 6.14 8.85 -4.47
CA ASP A 481 5.42 9.53 -5.53
C ASP A 481 6.21 10.71 -6.14
N ILE A 482 5.81 11.16 -7.33
CA ILE A 482 6.38 12.29 -8.08
C ILE A 482 5.29 13.08 -8.82
N ASN A 483 5.37 14.41 -8.79
CA ASN A 483 4.51 15.27 -9.64
C ASN A 483 5.21 15.75 -10.92
N ASP A 484 4.44 16.39 -11.81
CA ASP A 484 4.88 16.93 -13.10
C ASP A 484 5.92 18.07 -12.97
N GLN A 485 5.99 18.69 -11.80
CA GLN A 485 7.01 19.68 -11.43
C GLN A 485 8.32 19.03 -10.95
N ASN A 486 8.46 17.70 -11.08
CA ASN A 486 9.66 16.93 -10.73
C ASN A 486 9.98 16.98 -9.22
N LYS A 487 8.94 17.12 -8.39
CA LYS A 487 9.06 17.01 -6.93
C LYS A 487 8.70 15.61 -6.48
N VAL A 488 9.62 15.01 -5.74
CA VAL A 488 9.59 13.62 -5.30
C VAL A 488 9.36 13.58 -3.79
N ILE A 489 8.43 12.76 -3.35
CA ILE A 489 8.22 12.46 -1.93
C ILE A 489 8.67 11.04 -1.61
N GLY A 490 8.95 10.79 -0.33
CA GLY A 490 9.28 9.44 0.12
C GLY A 490 9.59 9.32 1.59
N VAL A 491 10.12 8.16 1.97
CA VAL A 491 10.48 7.84 3.36
C VAL A 491 11.89 7.28 3.50
N ALA A 492 12.48 7.51 4.67
CA ALA A 492 13.73 6.91 5.12
C ALA A 492 13.51 6.24 6.48
N LYS A 493 13.60 4.91 6.53
CA LYS A 493 13.45 4.15 7.78
C LYS A 493 14.72 4.22 8.59
N ARG A 494 14.65 4.72 9.82
CA ARG A 494 15.81 4.76 10.69
C ARG A 494 16.27 3.38 11.17
N ALA A 495 17.58 3.15 11.16
CA ALA A 495 18.21 1.97 11.75
C ALA A 495 18.34 2.05 13.28
N LYS A 496 18.45 3.26 13.83
CA LYS A 496 18.57 3.52 15.27
C LYS A 496 17.32 4.22 15.77
N SER A 497 16.86 3.91 16.98
CA SER A 497 15.69 4.58 17.55
C SER A 497 15.98 6.03 17.93
N THR A 498 15.02 6.93 17.71
CA THR A 498 14.98 8.30 18.26
C THR A 498 13.64 8.49 18.94
N GLU A 499 13.61 9.13 20.12
CA GLU A 499 12.39 9.26 20.93
C GLU A 499 11.62 7.93 21.08
N ARG A 500 12.38 6.84 21.28
CA ARG A 500 11.87 5.46 21.38
C ARG A 500 10.99 5.04 20.20
N SER A 501 11.40 5.42 18.99
CA SER A 501 10.81 4.99 17.73
C SER A 501 11.88 4.74 16.66
N TYR A 502 11.76 3.66 15.91
CA TYR A 502 12.49 3.46 14.64
C TYR A 502 11.73 4.16 13.51
N ALA A 503 11.76 5.49 13.54
CA ALA A 503 10.90 6.33 12.73
C ALA A 503 11.11 6.16 11.22
N GLU A 504 9.99 6.16 10.49
CA GLU A 504 9.94 6.47 9.05
C GLU A 504 9.90 7.97 8.86
N MET A 505 11.05 8.53 8.46
CA MET A 505 11.22 9.96 8.26
C MET A 505 10.76 10.33 6.85
N MET A 506 9.83 11.26 6.73
CA MET A 506 9.30 11.68 5.43
C MET A 506 10.14 12.81 4.82
N TYR A 507 10.29 12.84 3.51
CA TYR A 507 11.02 13.89 2.80
C TYR A 507 10.30 14.38 1.54
N LEU A 508 10.71 15.57 1.10
CA LEU A 508 10.41 16.18 -0.18
C LEU A 508 11.73 16.54 -0.87
N TYR A 509 11.91 16.10 -2.11
CA TYR A 509 13.06 16.41 -2.95
C TYR A 509 12.60 17.03 -4.26
N ASP A 510 13.01 18.27 -4.50
CA ASP A 510 12.85 18.94 -5.79
C ASP A 510 14.06 18.59 -6.66
N ALA A 511 13.83 17.73 -7.66
CA ALA A 511 14.88 17.24 -8.54
C ALA A 511 15.25 18.24 -9.66
N THR A 512 14.49 19.34 -9.81
CA THR A 512 14.80 20.44 -10.74
C THR A 512 15.78 21.41 -10.09
N SER A 513 15.53 21.81 -8.84
CA SER A 513 16.41 22.71 -8.09
C SER A 513 17.49 21.98 -7.26
N ASN A 514 17.46 20.65 -7.22
CA ASN A 514 18.30 19.81 -6.38
C ASN A 514 18.20 20.17 -4.88
N SER A 515 16.97 20.43 -4.42
CA SER A 515 16.67 20.86 -3.07
C SER A 515 16.02 19.73 -2.27
N PHE A 516 16.62 19.36 -1.14
CA PHE A 516 16.13 18.30 -0.26
C PHE A 516 15.60 18.88 1.05
N LYS A 517 14.44 18.42 1.49
CA LYS A 517 13.78 18.87 2.72
C LYS A 517 13.17 17.71 3.49
N TRP A 518 13.48 17.61 4.78
CA TRP A 518 12.75 16.72 5.70
C TRP A 518 11.40 17.33 6.07
N LEU A 519 10.37 16.49 6.18
CA LEU A 519 9.11 16.88 6.82
C LEU A 519 9.25 16.58 8.31
N ASP A 520 9.70 17.60 9.06
CA ASP A 520 9.95 17.53 10.50
C ASP A 520 9.34 18.75 11.21
N SER A 521 9.65 18.91 12.49
CA SER A 521 9.13 19.99 13.34
C SER A 521 9.45 21.42 12.84
N SER A 522 10.44 21.59 11.95
CA SER A 522 10.72 22.87 11.30
C SER A 522 9.68 23.23 10.23
N VAL A 523 8.94 22.24 9.73
CA VAL A 523 7.83 22.40 8.79
C VAL A 523 6.52 22.60 9.55
N SER A 524 6.24 21.71 10.51
CA SER A 524 5.05 21.77 11.35
C SER A 524 5.21 20.87 12.57
N SER A 525 4.58 21.24 13.68
CA SER A 525 4.58 20.44 14.92
C SER A 525 3.93 19.07 14.77
N ILE A 526 3.12 18.84 13.72
CA ILE A 526 2.55 17.52 13.42
C ILE A 526 3.64 16.49 13.07
N PHE A 527 4.79 16.94 12.56
CA PHE A 527 5.93 16.10 12.20
C PHE A 527 6.98 16.11 13.32
N PHE A 528 6.58 15.74 14.53
CA PHE A 528 7.45 15.79 15.71
C PHE A 528 8.63 14.80 15.63
N ALA A 529 9.65 15.03 16.45
CA ALA A 529 10.84 14.18 16.48
C ALA A 529 10.50 12.72 16.80
N GLY A 530 10.93 11.81 15.93
CA GLY A 530 10.66 10.39 16.04
C GLY A 530 9.25 9.96 15.64
N ALA A 531 8.43 10.83 15.04
CA ALA A 531 7.18 10.42 14.41
C ALA A 531 7.46 9.49 13.22
N ASN A 532 6.72 8.38 13.12
CA ASN A 532 6.60 7.66 11.85
C ASN A 532 5.63 8.41 10.96
N GLY A 533 5.91 8.44 9.66
CA GLY A 533 4.94 8.87 8.67
C GLY A 533 5.26 8.31 7.29
N TYR A 534 4.26 8.39 6.43
CA TYR A 534 4.36 7.97 5.04
C TYR A 534 3.59 8.98 4.17
N PRO A 535 4.26 9.70 3.27
CA PRO A 535 3.61 10.55 2.30
C PRO A 535 3.20 9.65 1.12
N SER A 536 1.90 9.54 0.88
CA SER A 536 1.33 8.60 -0.07
C SER A 536 1.20 9.18 -1.48
N ALA A 537 0.85 10.46 -1.62
CA ALA A 537 0.64 11.09 -2.92
C ALA A 537 0.94 12.59 -2.90
N ILE A 538 1.32 13.14 -4.06
CA ILE A 538 1.54 14.56 -4.33
C ILE A 538 0.87 14.98 -5.65
N ASN A 539 0.04 16.02 -5.64
CA ASN A 539 -0.58 16.55 -6.87
C ASN A 539 0.29 17.63 -7.55
N THR A 540 -0.19 18.16 -8.69
CA THR A 540 0.51 19.22 -9.46
C THR A 540 0.57 20.57 -8.74
N HIS A 541 -0.23 20.76 -7.69
CA HIS A 541 -0.22 21.93 -6.81
C HIS A 541 0.68 21.78 -5.58
N ASP A 542 1.53 20.75 -5.56
CA ASP A 542 2.41 20.40 -4.43
C ASP A 542 1.66 20.13 -3.11
N GLN A 543 0.40 19.72 -3.18
CA GLN A 543 -0.32 19.25 -2.01
C GLN A 543 0.04 17.78 -1.78
N ILE A 544 0.70 17.52 -0.65
CA ILE A 544 1.08 16.18 -0.21
C ILE A 544 0.03 15.66 0.74
N VAL A 545 -0.33 14.39 0.62
CA VAL A 545 -1.18 13.67 1.58
C VAL A 545 -0.52 12.39 2.04
N GLY A 546 -0.87 11.93 3.24
CA GLY A 546 -0.30 10.72 3.81
C GLY A 546 -0.81 10.45 5.22
N TRP A 547 -0.02 9.73 6.00
CA TRP A 547 -0.28 9.54 7.44
C TRP A 547 0.95 9.80 8.29
N VAL A 548 0.72 10.17 9.55
CA VAL A 548 1.75 10.41 10.55
C VAL A 548 1.28 9.94 11.92
N ASP A 549 2.20 9.57 12.79
CA ASP A 549 1.91 9.35 14.21
C ASP A 549 1.29 10.63 14.82
N ALA A 550 0.22 10.46 15.59
CA ALA A 550 -0.51 11.55 16.26
C ALA A 550 -0.21 11.66 17.77
N GLU A 551 0.67 10.80 18.29
CA GLU A 551 1.04 10.76 19.71
C GLU A 551 2.49 10.29 19.91
N THR A 552 3.08 10.63 21.06
CA THR A 552 4.51 10.42 21.36
C THR A 552 4.79 9.28 22.33
N VAL A 553 3.85 8.33 22.50
CA VAL A 553 4.06 7.19 23.41
C VAL A 553 5.28 6.36 22.98
N ASN A 554 5.91 5.63 23.91
CA ASN A 554 7.03 4.77 23.56
C ASN A 554 6.55 3.68 22.59
N GLN A 555 7.21 3.53 21.43
CA GLN A 555 7.04 2.37 20.56
C GLN A 555 8.05 1.28 20.94
N VAL A 556 9.32 1.66 21.05
CA VAL A 556 10.38 0.76 21.55
C VAL A 556 10.08 0.40 23.00
N ASN A 557 9.94 -0.90 23.27
CA ASN A 557 9.47 -1.47 24.53
C ASN A 557 8.12 -0.88 24.99
N GLY A 558 7.26 -0.55 24.04
CA GLY A 558 5.93 -0.02 24.29
C GLY A 558 4.92 -0.54 23.26
N ARG A 559 4.06 0.34 22.75
CA ARG A 559 3.00 -0.02 21.82
C ARG A 559 3.08 0.78 20.53
N GLN A 560 2.44 0.30 19.48
CA GLN A 560 2.22 1.08 18.28
C GLN A 560 1.56 2.43 18.65
N ARG A 561 2.02 3.51 18.00
CA ARG A 561 1.45 4.85 18.12
C ARG A 561 0.23 4.94 17.24
N ARG A 562 -0.74 5.73 17.69
CA ARG A 562 -1.88 6.10 16.88
C ARG A 562 -1.44 6.89 15.66
N GLN A 563 -1.95 6.54 14.50
CA GLN A 563 -1.69 7.22 13.24
C GLN A 563 -2.94 7.99 12.78
N ARG A 564 -2.72 9.11 12.10
CA ARG A 564 -3.76 9.95 11.50
C ARG A 564 -3.31 10.48 10.15
N ALA A 565 -4.27 10.74 9.28
CA ALA A 565 -3.99 11.30 7.98
C ALA A 565 -3.60 12.78 8.08
N PHE A 566 -2.67 13.21 7.25
CA PHE A 566 -2.27 14.61 7.15
C PHE A 566 -2.34 15.10 5.70
N THR A 567 -2.36 16.41 5.54
CA THR A 567 -2.00 17.09 4.29
C THR A 567 -0.96 18.18 4.55
N TYR A 568 -0.03 18.37 3.61
CA TYR A 568 0.97 19.43 3.64
C TYR A 568 0.99 20.17 2.31
N LEU A 569 0.76 21.49 2.35
CA LEU A 569 0.77 22.36 1.18
C LEU A 569 2.20 22.83 0.91
N ALA A 570 2.96 22.02 0.19
CA ALA A 570 4.37 22.30 -0.05
C ALA A 570 4.61 23.40 -1.08
N GLY A 571 3.58 23.82 -1.82
CA GLY A 571 3.63 24.86 -2.86
C GLY A 571 3.93 26.26 -2.32
N SER A 572 4.28 27.20 -3.20
CA SER A 572 4.39 28.63 -2.84
C SER A 572 3.03 29.32 -2.77
N ASP A 573 2.06 28.76 -3.47
CA ASP A 573 0.77 29.39 -3.72
C ASP A 573 -0.24 28.90 -2.68
N THR A 574 -1.12 29.79 -2.29
CA THR A 574 -2.22 29.48 -1.38
C THR A 574 -3.26 28.65 -2.12
N VAL A 575 -3.68 27.52 -1.55
CA VAL A 575 -4.77 26.70 -2.12
C VAL A 575 -6.13 27.36 -1.87
N THR A 576 -6.34 27.87 -0.66
CA THR A 576 -7.48 28.72 -0.26
C THR A 576 -7.11 29.51 1.00
N ASP A 577 -7.85 30.56 1.36
CA ASP A 577 -7.59 31.34 2.58
C ASP A 577 -7.56 30.47 3.85
N ALA A 578 -8.34 29.38 3.87
CA ALA A 578 -8.34 28.40 4.96
C ALA A 578 -7.10 27.47 4.96
N LEU A 579 -6.46 27.29 3.80
CA LEU A 579 -5.30 26.43 3.61
C LEU A 579 -4.16 27.23 2.97
N PRO A 580 -3.43 28.03 3.78
CA PRO A 580 -2.34 28.85 3.29
C PRO A 580 -1.15 28.01 2.80
N ALA A 581 -0.34 28.59 1.91
CA ALA A 581 0.91 27.97 1.45
C ALA A 581 1.83 27.59 2.63
N LYS A 582 2.63 26.54 2.45
CA LYS A 582 3.58 26.01 3.45
C LYS A 582 2.93 25.61 4.78
N SER A 583 1.64 25.30 4.79
CA SER A 583 0.93 24.84 6.00
C SER A 583 0.71 23.32 5.98
N ALA A 584 0.62 22.70 7.16
CA ALA A 584 0.35 21.29 7.32
C ALA A 584 -0.74 21.06 8.37
N TRP A 585 -1.64 20.12 8.11
CA TRP A 585 -2.85 19.89 8.89
C TRP A 585 -3.13 18.40 9.05
N MET A 586 -3.70 18.01 10.20
CA MET A 586 -4.36 16.71 10.31
C MET A 586 -5.70 16.77 9.57
N LEU A 587 -6.03 15.76 8.77
CA LEU A 587 -7.32 15.75 8.03
C LEU A 587 -8.54 15.67 8.96
N ASP A 588 -8.34 15.12 10.17
CA ASP A 588 -9.36 15.17 11.23
C ASP A 588 -9.75 16.60 11.61
N ASP A 589 -8.82 17.57 11.55
CA ASP A 589 -9.08 18.99 11.83
C ASP A 589 -9.73 19.71 10.64
N LEU A 590 -9.51 19.20 9.42
CA LEU A 590 -10.06 19.78 8.19
C LEU A 590 -11.46 19.27 7.86
N THR A 591 -11.87 18.16 8.46
CA THR A 591 -13.20 17.55 8.27
C THR A 591 -14.17 17.88 9.39
N ASN A 592 -13.71 18.43 10.51
CA ASN A 592 -14.55 18.73 11.67
C ASN A 592 -15.48 19.92 11.40
N ASP A 593 -16.75 19.77 11.75
CA ASP A 593 -17.81 20.79 11.61
C ASP A 593 -18.31 21.32 12.98
N ASP A 594 -17.61 20.95 14.06
CA ASP A 594 -17.96 21.20 15.47
C ASP A 594 -19.41 20.81 15.83
N ASN A 595 -19.98 19.84 15.12
CA ASN A 595 -21.30 19.32 15.37
C ASN A 595 -21.23 17.85 15.81
N VAL A 596 -21.51 17.59 17.09
CA VAL A 596 -21.51 16.22 17.65
C VAL A 596 -22.47 15.29 16.90
N ASN A 597 -23.58 15.82 16.38
CA ASN A 597 -24.56 15.06 15.59
C ASN A 597 -24.33 15.19 14.07
N GLY A 598 -23.24 15.84 13.66
CA GLY A 598 -22.88 16.07 12.26
C GLY A 598 -22.35 14.79 11.60
N ASN A 599 -22.50 14.69 10.27
CA ASN A 599 -22.00 13.54 9.52
C ASN A 599 -20.47 13.39 9.67
N ALA A 600 -19.73 14.51 9.69
CA ALA A 600 -18.28 14.51 9.90
C ALA A 600 -17.86 13.86 11.23
N ASN A 601 -18.68 13.99 12.27
CA ASN A 601 -18.39 13.37 13.56
C ASN A 601 -18.66 11.85 13.60
N ARG A 602 -18.97 11.22 12.46
CA ARG A 602 -19.00 9.75 12.32
C ARG A 602 -17.65 9.18 11.89
N PHE A 603 -16.69 10.03 11.49
CA PHE A 603 -15.44 9.60 10.89
C PHE A 603 -14.22 10.13 11.64
N ARG A 604 -13.13 9.35 11.64
CA ARG A 604 -11.76 9.78 11.93
C ARG A 604 -10.84 9.30 10.82
N ILE A 605 -10.14 10.22 10.16
CA ILE A 605 -9.36 9.94 8.97
C ILE A 605 -8.03 9.31 9.37
N ALA A 606 -7.88 8.02 9.11
CA ALA A 606 -6.73 7.23 9.56
C ALA A 606 -5.55 7.40 8.61
N GLN A 607 -5.78 7.29 7.30
CA GLN A 607 -4.76 7.41 6.26
C GLN A 607 -5.34 8.08 5.02
N ALA A 608 -4.59 8.99 4.41
CA ALA A 608 -4.85 9.47 3.07
C ALA A 608 -3.89 8.80 2.09
N THR A 609 -4.41 8.31 0.98
CA THR A 609 -3.69 7.43 0.05
C THR A 609 -3.59 7.99 -1.36
N GLY A 610 -4.43 8.95 -1.73
CA GLY A 610 -4.36 9.61 -3.02
C GLY A 610 -4.94 11.02 -2.96
N ILE A 611 -4.48 11.88 -3.86
CA ILE A 611 -5.02 13.22 -4.09
C ILE A 611 -4.97 13.53 -5.58
N ASN A 612 -6.01 14.14 -6.12
CA ASN A 612 -6.01 14.64 -7.50
C ASN A 612 -5.82 16.17 -7.55
N ASP A 613 -5.70 16.71 -8.76
CA ASP A 613 -5.46 18.15 -8.94
C ASP A 613 -6.68 19.02 -8.58
N ALA A 614 -7.88 18.45 -8.59
CA ALA A 614 -9.08 19.13 -8.09
C ALA A 614 -9.10 19.29 -6.55
N GLY A 615 -8.12 18.70 -5.85
CA GLY A 615 -7.98 18.75 -4.39
C GLY A 615 -8.78 17.67 -3.66
N VAL A 616 -9.39 16.72 -4.37
CA VAL A 616 -10.14 15.62 -3.76
C VAL A 616 -9.19 14.54 -3.27
N ILE A 617 -9.39 14.09 -2.02
CA ILE A 617 -8.50 13.14 -1.36
C ILE A 617 -9.19 11.79 -1.20
N SER A 618 -8.54 10.71 -1.62
CA SER A 618 -8.90 9.34 -1.22
C SER A 618 -8.28 9.03 0.13
N ALA A 619 -9.08 8.46 1.04
CA ALA A 619 -8.63 8.10 2.37
C ALA A 619 -9.33 6.85 2.90
N THR A 620 -8.78 6.32 3.98
CA THR A 620 -9.41 5.31 4.84
C THR A 620 -9.75 5.95 6.18
N ALA A 621 -10.97 5.75 6.66
CA ALA A 621 -11.47 6.31 7.90
C ALA A 621 -11.94 5.23 8.87
N LEU A 622 -11.80 5.51 10.16
CA LEU A 622 -12.53 4.84 11.22
C LEU A 622 -13.93 5.43 11.24
N LYS A 623 -14.93 4.60 10.97
CA LYS A 623 -16.34 4.98 10.98
C LYS A 623 -17.00 4.45 12.23
N CYS A 624 -17.65 5.35 12.95
CA CYS A 624 -18.55 5.07 14.05
C CYS A 624 -19.99 5.35 13.58
N ASP A 625 -20.79 4.30 13.37
CA ASP A 625 -22.10 4.45 12.71
C ASP A 625 -23.05 5.37 13.48
N ALA A 626 -23.04 5.34 14.81
CA ALA A 626 -23.83 6.23 15.67
C ALA A 626 -23.17 7.61 15.93
N GLY A 627 -21.93 7.80 15.50
CA GLY A 627 -21.12 8.99 15.79
C GLY A 627 -20.26 8.87 17.04
N TYR A 628 -19.20 9.66 17.10
CA TYR A 628 -18.36 9.75 18.29
C TYR A 628 -19.02 10.61 19.38
N LYS A 629 -18.79 10.29 20.66
CA LYS A 629 -19.45 10.96 21.80
C LYS A 629 -19.20 12.48 21.91
N SER A 630 -18.14 12.97 21.26
CA SER A 630 -17.78 14.39 21.13
C SER A 630 -17.00 14.65 19.84
N THR A 631 -16.79 15.92 19.50
CA THR A 631 -15.96 16.36 18.36
C THR A 631 -14.45 16.30 18.64
N SER A 632 -14.07 16.00 19.89
CA SER A 632 -12.67 15.95 20.32
C SER A 632 -11.86 14.84 19.63
N LYS A 633 -10.54 15.01 19.63
CA LYS A 633 -9.58 14.14 18.91
C LYS A 633 -9.65 12.67 19.32
N ASN A 634 -9.83 12.39 20.62
CA ASN A 634 -9.86 11.03 21.15
C ASN A 634 -11.22 10.66 21.74
N ALA A 635 -12.29 11.30 21.27
CA ALA A 635 -13.64 10.90 21.58
C ALA A 635 -13.83 9.40 21.35
N GLU A 636 -14.56 8.74 22.25
CA GLU A 636 -14.93 7.33 22.10
C GLU A 636 -16.08 7.20 21.10
N CYS A 637 -16.07 6.15 20.29
CA CYS A 637 -17.21 5.81 19.43
C CYS A 637 -18.43 5.41 20.28
N ASP A 638 -19.62 5.84 19.89
CA ASP A 638 -20.89 5.38 20.50
C ASP A 638 -21.36 4.05 19.86
N GLY A 639 -20.51 3.02 19.92
CA GLY A 639 -20.76 1.73 19.27
C GLY A 639 -19.45 1.07 18.83
N ASP A 640 -19.53 0.34 17.71
CA ASP A 640 -18.38 -0.33 17.11
C ASP A 640 -17.76 0.55 16.00
N GLU A 641 -16.43 0.60 15.95
CA GLU A 641 -15.69 1.25 14.87
C GLU A 641 -15.37 0.25 13.75
N ARG A 642 -15.52 0.67 12.50
CA ARG A 642 -15.09 -0.11 11.32
C ARG A 642 -14.26 0.71 10.36
N LEU A 643 -13.39 0.06 9.60
CA LEU A 643 -12.60 0.70 8.55
C LEU A 643 -13.40 0.79 7.25
N VAL A 644 -13.51 2.00 6.72
CA VAL A 644 -14.20 2.30 5.47
C VAL A 644 -13.34 3.18 4.58
N ALA A 645 -13.52 3.06 3.26
CA ALA A 645 -12.97 4.03 2.32
C ALA A 645 -13.83 5.29 2.32
N VAL A 646 -13.19 6.43 2.22
CA VAL A 646 -13.86 7.73 2.08
C VAL A 646 -13.16 8.57 1.02
N LYS A 647 -13.91 9.49 0.43
CA LYS A 647 -13.38 10.62 -0.32
C LYS A 647 -13.64 11.90 0.44
N LEU A 648 -12.65 12.78 0.49
CA LEU A 648 -12.75 14.10 1.10
C LEU A 648 -12.92 15.12 -0.02
N ILE A 649 -14.12 15.71 -0.11
CA ILE A 649 -14.46 16.68 -1.16
C ILE A 649 -14.26 18.09 -0.59
N PRO A 650 -13.42 18.94 -1.21
CA PRO A 650 -13.27 20.33 -0.79
C PRO A 650 -14.58 21.12 -0.76
N ARG A 651 -14.68 22.08 0.17
CA ARG A 651 -15.78 23.04 0.24
C ARG A 651 -15.35 24.44 -0.18
N VAL A 652 -16.23 25.13 -0.89
CA VAL A 652 -16.01 26.51 -1.34
C VAL A 652 -16.05 27.52 -0.17
N ASP A 653 -16.82 27.22 0.87
CA ASP A 653 -16.96 28.04 2.09
C ASP A 653 -16.04 27.57 3.25
N ALA A 654 -14.92 26.92 2.92
CA ALA A 654 -13.99 26.29 3.84
C ALA A 654 -13.56 27.19 5.02
N GLN A 655 -13.68 26.67 6.23
CA GLN A 655 -13.06 27.21 7.44
C GLN A 655 -12.40 26.06 8.21
N VAL A 656 -11.17 26.27 8.68
CA VAL A 656 -10.50 25.28 9.52
C VAL A 656 -11.14 25.27 10.90
N GLN A 657 -11.61 24.11 11.35
CA GLN A 657 -12.14 23.90 12.70
C GLN A 657 -11.36 22.79 13.41
N PRO A 658 -10.23 23.11 14.06
CA PRO A 658 -9.42 22.10 14.73
C PRO A 658 -10.23 21.36 15.78
N ARG A 659 -10.04 20.05 15.88
CA ARG A 659 -10.66 19.27 16.95
C ARG A 659 -10.03 19.64 18.28
N THR A 660 -10.85 19.74 19.31
CA THR A 660 -10.38 20.02 20.67
C THR A 660 -9.68 18.79 21.27
N ASP A 661 -8.76 19.06 22.20
CA ASP A 661 -8.24 18.01 23.08
C ASP A 661 -9.33 17.64 24.11
N ASP A 662 -9.28 16.42 24.65
CA ASP A 662 -10.31 15.96 25.59
C ASP A 662 -10.26 16.75 26.91
N GLU A 663 -11.40 17.31 27.35
CA GLU A 663 -11.52 18.21 28.52
C GLU A 663 -11.39 17.52 29.91
N THR A 664 -11.04 16.24 30.00
CA THR A 664 -10.97 15.57 31.31
C THR A 664 -9.54 15.42 31.83
N SER A 665 -9.23 16.14 32.92
CA SER A 665 -8.18 15.73 33.84
C SER A 665 -8.52 14.32 34.35
N VAL A 666 -7.71 13.33 34.01
CA VAL A 666 -7.84 11.97 34.54
C VAL A 666 -7.64 12.03 36.06
N SER A 667 -8.74 12.01 36.83
CA SER A 667 -8.70 11.74 38.26
C SER A 667 -8.34 10.27 38.44
N ARG A 668 -7.06 10.00 38.75
CA ARG A 668 -6.60 8.65 39.07
C ARG A 668 -7.25 8.21 40.39
N LYS A 669 -8.34 7.45 40.31
CA LYS A 669 -8.69 6.49 41.36
C LYS A 669 -8.12 5.15 40.96
N GLY A 670 -7.16 4.68 41.76
CA GLY A 670 -6.50 3.40 41.57
C GLY A 670 -7.49 2.24 41.61
N GLY A 671 -7.32 1.34 40.65
CA GLY A 671 -8.08 0.11 40.46
C GLY A 671 -7.75 -0.41 39.07
N SER A 672 -7.23 -1.63 39.00
CA SER A 672 -6.78 -2.33 37.79
C SER A 672 -7.80 -2.34 36.65
N ILE A 673 -7.28 -2.59 35.44
CA ILE A 673 -7.95 -2.89 34.16
C ILE A 673 -8.04 -1.67 33.23
N GLY A 674 -7.10 -1.59 32.30
CA GLY A 674 -6.98 -0.56 31.27
C GLY A 674 -5.95 -0.98 30.22
N LEU A 675 -6.03 -2.25 29.80
CA LEU A 675 -5.35 -2.85 28.66
C LEU A 675 -6.48 -3.23 27.70
N VAL A 676 -6.70 -2.43 26.65
CA VAL A 676 -7.25 -2.77 25.31
C VAL A 676 -7.61 -1.44 24.62
N THR A 677 -6.60 -0.79 24.03
CA THR A 677 -6.74 0.13 22.87
C THR A 677 -5.39 0.10 22.14
N LEU A 678 -4.97 -1.10 21.74
CA LEU A 678 -3.76 -1.35 20.97
C LEU A 678 -4.18 -1.76 19.55
N SER A 679 -3.51 -1.19 18.55
CA SER A 679 -3.52 -1.61 17.13
C SER A 679 -4.78 -1.28 16.30
N LEU A 680 -5.13 0.00 16.20
CA LEU A 680 -6.06 0.48 15.16
C LEU A 680 -5.37 0.60 13.79
N MET A 681 -5.00 -0.57 13.26
CA MET A 681 -5.07 -0.97 11.84
C MET A 681 -5.22 -2.51 11.68
N ALA A 682 -5.53 -3.25 12.75
CA ALA A 682 -5.93 -4.66 12.64
C ALA A 682 -6.80 -5.18 13.81
N LEU A 683 -7.29 -4.35 14.73
CA LEU A 683 -8.04 -4.80 15.90
C LEU A 683 -9.22 -3.90 16.17
N LEU A 684 -10.46 -4.39 16.02
CA LEU A 684 -11.60 -4.22 16.92
C LEU A 684 -12.75 -5.13 16.44
N GLY A 685 -12.71 -6.39 16.89
CA GLY A 685 -13.73 -7.41 16.65
C GLY A 685 -13.94 -8.27 17.90
N PHE A 686 -14.15 -7.64 19.06
CA PHE A 686 -14.63 -8.33 20.26
C PHE A 686 -15.79 -7.55 20.87
N CYS A 687 -17.00 -7.88 20.41
CA CYS A 687 -18.25 -7.66 21.14
C CYS A 687 -19.29 -8.77 20.80
N ARG A 688 -19.55 -9.61 21.82
CA ARG A 688 -20.73 -10.49 22.07
C ARG A 688 -20.83 -11.90 21.44
N ARG A 689 -20.59 -12.90 22.28
CA ARG A 689 -21.60 -13.92 22.63
C ARG A 689 -21.68 -14.00 24.16
N LYS A 690 -22.86 -14.36 24.68
CA LYS A 690 -23.22 -14.37 26.12
C LYS A 690 -22.17 -14.99 27.03
#